data_AF-A0A379T913-F1
#
_entry.id   AF-A0A379T913-F1
#
_cell.length_a   1.000
_cell.length_b   1.000
_cell.length_c   1.000
_cell.angle_alpha   90.00
_cell.angle_beta   90.00
_cell.angle_gamma   90.00
#
_symmetry.space_group_name_H-M   'P 1'
#
loop_
_entity.id
_entity.type
_entity.pdbx_description
1 polymer ?
#
loop_
_entity_poly.entity_id
_entity_poly.type
_entity_poly.pdbx_seq_one_letter_code
_entity_poly.pdbx_strand_id
1 'polypeptide(L)'
;MGYLNHFEQVANLTIVSGYTDDKDQTKGTYYLLGKSTSSPVQYYWRSFDMSLNVDNVVASNAWSEWYPVNTSINDDLIQGTPRLAYFNNRLYLFWFERAEGNGPNESDTITAYSSQCDFSRNWSSPFAMMSIDSDTANHHGEQTYCDKLFTSKYLCTACGYNETDNYLLVSLYDGTDVTAYTDNGYNDFTITIDYWFNTEKRESKVSVGMTNTISKFLYNYIESQTITNNQSKIQSCFLVDKFYVADVKCDSTKFYDGLHSYITLPALDTRNFSVNTADDGSITLEGSIITACSTNSTGTFYHENWNLNENDGVLDCYYSFTDSIFTGMQLVDLPVTLSATINTVAIEVPYNTGMKTFPLSRSYTIDKGILTDAANFAAEMIVTKAAMTSQGNMQYFHFELRNNNTKVLSIVNNRHIENYYNDTSWTLDVFESKSSGCWQSTNANTCISKTAATINNNTKFNYSVADFTDDEITTGAITRYISVGYINNCGGATTHTEYRVSLQKLTNIPATPLIATRRDEELGTVVFLSFNGTFDDGAAISPVRLNTLFAKELINKANVSIDDLLAWDTQLTLEPAMTSGASPTPMDFYGANGLYFWELFFYMPWLVASRLSQEGNYADAQKWFNYIFDPSACGRINSNADYPEPDYWSVRPLVEANAQESLAALILNPDDPDIIAKADPVHYQKAIAMAYLAKFDCCWRR
;
A
#
# COMPACT_ATOMS: atom_id res chain seq x y z
N MET A 1 -26.37 -11.18 31.59
CA MET A 1 -25.57 -12.39 31.92
C MET A 1 -25.01 -13.10 30.69
N GLY A 2 -25.82 -13.55 29.72
CA GLY A 2 -25.28 -14.24 28.52
C GLY A 2 -24.19 -13.48 27.76
N TYR A 3 -24.40 -12.19 27.50
CA TYR A 3 -23.41 -11.31 26.85
C TYR A 3 -22.11 -11.19 27.68
N LEU A 4 -22.21 -10.93 28.98
CA LEU A 4 -21.03 -10.77 29.86
C LEU A 4 -20.20 -12.04 29.96
N ASN A 5 -20.84 -13.23 29.97
CA ASN A 5 -20.12 -14.50 29.95
C ASN A 5 -19.34 -14.68 28.64
N HIS A 6 -19.93 -14.27 27.51
CA HIS A 6 -19.24 -14.30 26.22
C HIS A 6 -18.08 -13.31 26.20
N PHE A 7 -18.30 -12.07 26.69
CA PHE A 7 -17.25 -11.07 26.82
C PHE A 7 -16.09 -11.57 27.70
N GLU A 8 -16.39 -12.21 28.84
CA GLU A 8 -15.37 -12.80 29.70
C GLU A 8 -14.56 -13.88 28.99
N GLN A 9 -15.20 -14.72 28.18
CA GLN A 9 -14.51 -15.73 27.39
C GLN A 9 -13.50 -15.10 26.43
N VAL A 10 -13.90 -14.05 25.70
CA VAL A 10 -13.02 -13.40 24.71
C VAL A 10 -11.96 -12.48 25.34
N ALA A 11 -12.27 -11.87 26.49
CA ALA A 11 -11.33 -11.01 27.23
C ALA A 11 -10.18 -11.80 27.88
N ASN A 12 -10.44 -13.06 28.26
CA ASN A 12 -9.45 -13.95 28.89
C ASN A 12 -8.68 -14.82 27.89
N LEU A 13 -8.77 -14.55 26.58
CA LEU A 13 -8.01 -15.30 25.58
C LEU A 13 -6.51 -15.11 25.79
N THR A 14 -5.77 -16.22 25.69
CA THR A 14 -4.31 -16.18 25.62
C THR A 14 -3.89 -15.98 24.18
N ILE A 15 -3.20 -14.88 23.89
CA ILE A 15 -2.66 -14.62 22.53
C ILE A 15 -1.54 -15.61 22.26
N VAL A 16 -1.67 -16.37 21.18
CA VAL A 16 -0.77 -17.46 20.79
C VAL A 16 0.27 -16.97 19.79
N SER A 17 -0.18 -16.29 18.73
CA SER A 17 0.67 -15.84 17.64
C SER A 17 0.02 -14.68 16.89
N GLY A 18 0.79 -14.03 16.01
CA GLY A 18 0.23 -13.08 15.06
C GLY A 18 0.99 -13.03 13.76
N TYR A 19 0.33 -12.50 12.74
CA TYR A 19 0.81 -12.35 11.38
C TYR A 19 0.45 -10.95 10.84
N THR A 20 1.27 -10.36 9.97
CA THR A 20 0.91 -9.15 9.20
C THR A 20 1.06 -9.42 7.71
N ASP A 21 0.11 -8.92 6.91
CA ASP A 21 0.09 -9.06 5.46
C ASP A 21 0.99 -8.07 4.71
N ASP A 22 1.59 -7.11 5.43
CA ASP A 22 2.53 -6.13 4.88
C ASP A 22 3.94 -6.27 5.50
N LYS A 23 4.95 -5.93 4.71
CA LYS A 23 6.35 -5.90 5.14
C LYS A 23 6.62 -4.66 6.00
N ASP A 24 5.93 -3.57 5.71
CA ASP A 24 6.01 -2.32 6.46
C ASP A 24 5.11 -2.43 7.69
N GLN A 25 5.72 -2.38 8.87
CA GLN A 25 5.00 -2.55 10.14
C GLN A 25 4.15 -1.33 10.54
N THR A 26 4.26 -0.23 9.78
CA THR A 26 3.41 0.96 9.93
C THR A 26 2.13 0.86 9.10
N LYS A 27 2.01 -0.20 8.29
CA LYS A 27 0.91 -0.45 7.36
C LYS A 27 0.41 -1.89 7.49
N GLY A 28 -0.65 -2.20 6.74
CA GLY A 28 -1.21 -3.53 6.65
C GLY A 28 -2.13 -3.91 7.81
N THR A 29 -2.63 -5.13 7.73
CA THR A 29 -3.54 -5.75 8.69
C THR A 29 -2.82 -6.81 9.49
N TYR A 30 -2.80 -6.63 10.81
CA TYR A 30 -2.34 -7.60 11.77
C TYR A 30 -3.45 -8.61 12.07
N TYR A 31 -3.17 -9.89 11.91
CA TYR A 31 -4.01 -11.00 12.30
C TYR A 31 -3.47 -11.64 13.57
N LEU A 32 -4.30 -11.73 14.61
CA LEU A 32 -3.91 -12.32 15.90
C LEU A 32 -4.68 -13.60 16.13
N LEU A 33 -3.99 -14.62 16.63
CA LEU A 33 -4.56 -15.89 17.07
C LEU A 33 -4.60 -15.91 18.60
N GLY A 34 -5.77 -16.17 19.16
CA GLY A 34 -5.97 -16.37 20.59
C GLY A 34 -6.53 -17.76 20.87
N LYS A 35 -6.28 -18.29 22.07
CA LYS A 35 -6.89 -19.53 22.54
C LYS A 35 -7.56 -19.36 23.90
N SER A 36 -8.67 -20.06 24.10
CA SER A 36 -9.38 -20.10 25.37
C SER A 36 -8.58 -20.80 26.45
N THR A 37 -8.78 -20.41 27.71
CA THR A 37 -8.23 -21.10 28.87
C THR A 37 -9.09 -22.27 29.35
N SER A 38 -10.27 -22.48 28.74
CA SER A 38 -11.16 -23.60 29.03
C SER A 38 -10.72 -24.89 28.33
N SER A 39 -11.15 -26.03 28.88
CA SER A 39 -11.06 -27.34 28.22
C SER A 39 -12.47 -27.80 27.81
N PRO A 40 -12.71 -28.16 26.53
CA PRO A 40 -11.76 -28.19 25.42
C PRO A 40 -11.30 -26.80 24.99
N VAL A 41 -10.10 -26.72 24.39
CA VAL A 41 -9.51 -25.47 23.89
C VAL A 41 -10.23 -25.05 22.61
N GLN A 42 -10.64 -23.78 22.57
CA GLN A 42 -11.21 -23.14 21.39
C GLN A 42 -10.27 -22.02 20.92
N TYR A 43 -9.90 -22.06 19.65
CA TYR A 43 -9.12 -21.01 19.00
C TYR A 43 -10.03 -19.89 18.49
N TYR A 44 -9.51 -18.66 18.52
CA TYR A 44 -10.16 -17.46 18.02
C TYR A 44 -9.16 -16.64 17.20
N TRP A 45 -9.65 -15.88 16.24
CA TRP A 45 -8.84 -14.95 15.47
C TRP A 45 -9.46 -13.56 15.43
N ARG A 46 -8.64 -12.53 15.28
CA ARG A 46 -9.07 -11.16 15.05
C ARG A 46 -8.11 -10.43 14.13
N SER A 47 -8.54 -9.30 13.58
CA SER A 47 -7.70 -8.40 12.80
C SER A 47 -7.56 -7.02 13.43
N PHE A 48 -6.45 -6.36 13.14
CA PHE A 48 -6.12 -5.00 13.49
C PHE A 48 -5.50 -4.29 12.29
N ASP A 49 -6.21 -3.32 11.72
CA ASP A 49 -5.73 -2.53 10.60
C ASP A 49 -4.84 -1.38 11.09
N MET A 50 -3.55 -1.48 10.85
CA MET A 50 -2.58 -0.47 11.26
C MET A 50 -2.68 0.81 10.42
N SER A 51 -3.24 0.74 9.20
CA SER A 51 -3.41 1.93 8.37
C SER A 51 -4.37 2.97 8.98
N LEU A 52 -5.20 2.53 9.93
CA LEU A 52 -6.12 3.36 10.71
C LEU A 52 -5.52 3.85 12.04
N ASN A 53 -4.21 3.67 12.23
CA ASN A 53 -3.45 4.28 13.31
C ASN A 53 -2.83 5.59 12.83
N VAL A 54 -3.47 6.72 13.14
CA VAL A 54 -3.00 8.06 12.74
C VAL A 54 -2.37 8.73 13.95
N ASP A 55 -1.09 9.09 13.86
CA ASP A 55 -0.34 9.75 14.95
C ASP A 55 -0.38 9.00 16.29
N ASN A 56 -0.30 7.67 16.27
CA ASN A 56 -0.42 6.78 17.44
C ASN A 56 -1.80 6.78 18.11
N VAL A 57 -2.83 7.24 17.39
CA VAL A 57 -4.22 7.14 17.79
C VAL A 57 -4.91 6.14 16.87
N VAL A 58 -5.31 5.02 17.45
CA VAL A 58 -6.01 3.94 16.75
C VAL A 58 -7.49 4.27 16.66
N ALA A 59 -8.05 4.24 15.45
CA ALA A 59 -9.49 4.37 15.27
C ALA A 59 -10.25 3.18 15.87
N SER A 60 -11.44 3.43 16.44
CA SER A 60 -12.28 2.37 17.03
C SER A 60 -12.69 1.26 16.05
N ASN A 61 -12.71 1.54 14.74
CA ASN A 61 -13.00 0.57 13.67
C ASN A 61 -11.76 -0.15 13.12
N ALA A 62 -10.56 0.15 13.61
CA ALA A 62 -9.33 -0.54 13.23
C ALA A 62 -9.32 -2.00 13.70
N TRP A 63 -10.08 -2.32 14.74
CA TRP A 63 -10.14 -3.64 15.35
C TRP A 63 -11.38 -4.40 14.94
N SER A 64 -11.23 -5.68 14.58
CA SER A 64 -12.35 -6.61 14.55
C SER A 64 -12.66 -7.16 15.94
N GLU A 65 -13.87 -7.70 16.11
CA GLU A 65 -14.16 -8.61 17.22
C GLU A 65 -13.36 -9.93 17.09
N TRP A 66 -13.34 -10.72 18.16
CA TRP A 66 -12.83 -12.08 18.14
C TRP A 66 -13.81 -13.04 17.46
N TYR A 67 -13.37 -13.69 16.40
CA TYR A 67 -14.11 -14.72 15.69
C TYR A 67 -13.63 -16.11 16.08
N PRO A 68 -14.54 -17.07 16.35
CA PRO A 68 -14.12 -18.45 16.61
C PRO A 68 -13.51 -19.08 15.36
N VAL A 69 -12.43 -19.83 15.54
CA VAL A 69 -11.91 -20.74 14.52
C VAL A 69 -12.70 -22.04 14.62
N ASN A 70 -13.71 -22.21 13.77
CA ASN A 70 -14.63 -23.35 13.81
C ASN A 70 -14.09 -24.62 13.10
N THR A 71 -12.76 -24.73 12.95
CA THR A 71 -12.09 -25.95 12.50
C THR A 71 -11.71 -26.82 13.70
N SER A 72 -11.72 -28.14 13.53
CA SER A 72 -11.34 -29.07 14.60
C SER A 72 -9.82 -29.14 14.72
N ILE A 73 -9.29 -28.72 15.86
CA ILE A 73 -7.84 -28.75 16.15
C ILE A 73 -7.64 -29.54 17.44
N ASN A 74 -6.70 -30.49 17.44
CA ASN A 74 -6.36 -31.22 18.65
C ASN A 74 -5.17 -30.58 19.37
N ASP A 75 -5.44 -29.70 20.34
CA ASP A 75 -4.41 -28.92 21.06
C ASP A 75 -3.32 -29.81 21.69
N ASP A 76 -3.69 -31.01 22.15
CA ASP A 76 -2.77 -31.93 22.83
C ASP A 76 -1.74 -32.55 21.88
N LEU A 77 -2.00 -32.58 20.57
CA LEU A 77 -1.09 -33.15 19.56
C LEU A 77 -0.22 -32.08 18.89
N ILE A 78 -0.50 -30.79 19.11
CA ILE A 78 0.18 -29.70 18.41
C ILE A 78 1.68 -29.72 18.71
N GLN A 79 2.48 -29.62 17.65
CA GLN A 79 3.91 -29.38 17.71
C GLN A 79 4.22 -27.93 17.37
N GLY A 80 4.97 -27.24 18.24
CA GLY A 80 5.29 -25.82 18.08
C GLY A 80 4.08 -24.92 18.30
N THR A 81 3.97 -23.83 17.53
CA THR A 81 2.91 -22.81 17.67
C THR A 81 2.08 -22.69 16.39
N PRO A 82 0.73 -22.77 16.43
CA PRO A 82 -0.10 -22.52 15.24
C PRO A 82 0.08 -21.08 14.71
N ARG A 83 0.11 -20.93 13.39
CA ARG A 83 0.37 -19.63 12.73
C ARG A 83 -0.72 -19.29 11.72
N LEU A 84 -1.17 -18.04 11.76
CA LEU A 84 -2.00 -17.46 10.72
C LEU A 84 -1.10 -16.97 9.57
N ALA A 85 -1.64 -16.97 8.35
CA ALA A 85 -1.03 -16.31 7.22
C ALA A 85 -2.09 -15.85 6.22
N TYR A 86 -1.92 -14.64 5.70
CA TYR A 86 -2.74 -14.11 4.62
C TYR A 86 -2.06 -14.41 3.29
N PHE A 87 -2.73 -15.15 2.41
CA PHE A 87 -2.18 -15.62 1.14
C PHE A 87 -3.30 -15.77 0.11
N ASN A 88 -3.06 -15.36 -1.14
CA ASN A 88 -4.05 -15.40 -2.24
C ASN A 88 -5.43 -14.81 -1.87
N ASN A 89 -5.41 -13.67 -1.20
CA ASN A 89 -6.60 -12.97 -0.70
C ASN A 89 -7.45 -13.78 0.29
N ARG A 90 -6.84 -14.71 1.03
CA ARG A 90 -7.51 -15.54 2.03
C ARG A 90 -6.64 -15.67 3.28
N LEU A 91 -7.31 -15.77 4.42
CA LEU A 91 -6.65 -16.06 5.68
C LEU A 91 -6.58 -17.59 5.87
N TYR A 92 -5.39 -18.09 6.16
CA TYR A 92 -5.12 -19.48 6.45
C TYR A 92 -4.60 -19.62 7.88
N LEU A 93 -4.86 -20.79 8.46
CA LEU A 93 -4.29 -21.25 9.72
C LEU A 93 -3.49 -22.51 9.43
N PHE A 94 -2.25 -22.53 9.86
CA PHE A 94 -1.32 -23.65 9.72
C PHE A 94 -0.88 -24.15 11.09
N TRP A 95 -0.85 -25.46 11.25
CA TRP A 95 -0.36 -26.11 12.47
C TRP A 95 0.20 -27.50 12.14
N PHE A 96 0.92 -28.08 13.09
CA PHE A 96 1.51 -29.40 12.97
C PHE A 96 0.99 -30.26 14.11
N GLU A 97 0.55 -31.48 13.83
CA GLU A 97 0.13 -32.43 14.85
C GLU A 97 1.02 -33.67 14.80
N ARG A 98 1.42 -34.18 15.97
CA ARG A 98 2.13 -35.46 16.12
C ARG A 98 1.15 -36.54 16.53
N ALA A 99 1.08 -37.62 15.76
CA ALA A 99 0.42 -38.86 16.15
C ALA A 99 1.47 -39.90 16.53
N GLU A 100 1.31 -40.52 17.70
CA GLU A 100 2.18 -41.60 18.17
C GLU A 100 1.87 -42.91 17.43
N GLY A 101 2.92 -43.69 17.13
CA GLY A 101 2.77 -45.03 16.58
C GLY A 101 2.08 -45.97 17.58
N ASN A 102 1.11 -46.76 17.14
CA ASN A 102 0.32 -47.65 18.00
C ASN A 102 0.97 -49.03 18.19
N GLY A 103 2.30 -49.12 18.09
CA GLY A 103 3.01 -50.40 18.25
C GLY A 103 4.54 -50.30 18.18
N PRO A 104 5.25 -51.38 18.54
CA PRO A 104 6.72 -51.40 18.61
C PRO A 104 7.44 -51.26 17.26
N ASN A 105 6.72 -51.34 16.14
CA ASN A 105 7.24 -51.15 14.77
C ASN A 105 6.48 -50.04 14.01
N GLU A 106 5.70 -49.22 14.71
CA GLU A 106 5.00 -48.09 14.10
C GLU A 106 5.77 -46.81 14.43
N SER A 107 6.03 -45.98 13.42
CA SER A 107 6.67 -44.68 13.60
C SER A 107 5.67 -43.62 14.02
N ASP A 108 6.15 -42.65 14.79
CA ASP A 108 5.40 -41.44 15.04
C ASP A 108 5.33 -40.63 13.76
N THR A 109 4.23 -39.91 13.55
CA THR A 109 4.03 -39.09 12.36
C THR A 109 3.76 -37.65 12.75
N ILE A 110 4.43 -36.69 12.12
CA ILE A 110 4.10 -35.27 12.22
C ILE A 110 3.43 -34.86 10.90
N THR A 111 2.20 -34.40 10.99
CA THR A 111 1.41 -33.95 9.83
C THR A 111 1.19 -32.46 9.89
N ALA A 112 1.49 -31.76 8.79
CA ALA A 112 1.18 -30.36 8.61
C ALA A 112 -0.26 -30.21 8.11
N TYR A 113 -1.05 -29.42 8.83
CA TYR A 113 -2.44 -29.13 8.51
C TYR A 113 -2.62 -27.67 8.10
N SER A 114 -3.62 -27.45 7.24
CA SER A 114 -4.12 -26.12 6.92
C SER A 114 -5.63 -26.05 7.02
N SER A 115 -6.15 -24.88 7.33
CA SER A 115 -7.56 -24.54 7.20
C SER A 115 -7.67 -23.12 6.64
N GLN A 116 -8.62 -22.89 5.75
CA GLN A 116 -8.85 -21.58 5.14
C GLN A 116 -10.13 -20.95 5.69
N CYS A 117 -10.10 -19.64 5.89
CA CYS A 117 -11.25 -18.84 6.28
C CYS A 117 -11.96 -18.31 5.02
N ASP A 118 -13.28 -18.50 4.95
CA ASP A 118 -14.11 -17.96 3.88
C ASP A 118 -14.56 -16.52 4.15
N PHE A 119 -15.22 -15.89 3.18
CA PHE A 119 -15.76 -14.52 3.34
C PHE A 119 -16.86 -14.40 4.41
N SER A 120 -17.45 -15.52 4.81
CA SER A 120 -18.44 -15.59 5.89
C SER A 120 -17.79 -15.87 7.25
N ARG A 121 -16.45 -15.86 7.33
CA ARG A 121 -15.64 -16.12 8.53
C ARG A 121 -15.73 -17.55 9.05
N ASN A 122 -16.17 -18.50 8.21
CA ASN A 122 -16.13 -19.92 8.51
C ASN A 122 -14.84 -20.54 7.99
N TRP A 123 -14.29 -21.45 8.78
CA TRP A 123 -13.08 -22.19 8.48
C TRP A 123 -13.41 -23.52 7.83
N SER A 124 -12.60 -23.92 6.85
CA SER A 124 -12.70 -25.24 6.25
C SER A 124 -12.33 -26.35 7.24
N SER A 125 -12.75 -27.58 6.95
CA SER A 125 -12.21 -28.76 7.64
C SER A 125 -10.68 -28.79 7.50
N PRO A 126 -9.95 -29.37 8.48
CA PRO A 126 -8.51 -29.53 8.40
C PRO A 126 -8.10 -30.28 7.13
N PHE A 127 -7.20 -29.70 6.35
CA PHE A 127 -6.59 -30.31 5.18
C PHE A 127 -5.17 -30.75 5.53
N ALA A 128 -4.92 -32.06 5.54
CA ALA A 128 -3.59 -32.63 5.73
C ALA A 128 -2.76 -32.37 4.47
N MET A 129 -1.73 -31.54 4.59
CA MET A 129 -0.89 -31.11 3.46
C MET A 129 0.20 -32.13 3.16
N MET A 130 0.99 -32.47 4.17
CA MET A 130 2.13 -33.36 4.06
C MET A 130 2.48 -33.92 5.45
N SER A 131 3.08 -35.10 5.48
CA SER A 131 3.53 -35.74 6.72
C SER A 131 4.98 -36.18 6.61
N ILE A 132 5.64 -36.22 7.76
CA ILE A 132 6.92 -36.88 7.98
C ILE A 132 6.72 -37.93 9.06
N ASP A 133 7.57 -38.96 9.09
CA ASP A 133 7.52 -40.00 10.10
C ASP A 133 8.87 -40.15 10.82
N SER A 134 8.90 -40.88 11.93
CA SER A 134 10.09 -41.06 12.76
C SER A 134 10.93 -42.29 12.38
N ASP A 135 10.61 -43.00 11.29
CA ASP A 135 11.30 -44.22 10.88
C ASP A 135 12.61 -43.91 10.14
N THR A 136 13.64 -43.62 10.94
CA THR A 136 14.99 -43.34 10.46
C THR A 136 15.61 -44.48 9.62
N ALA A 137 15.09 -45.71 9.68
CA ALA A 137 15.62 -46.83 8.90
C ALA A 137 15.23 -46.74 7.41
N ASN A 138 14.10 -46.11 7.10
CA ASN A 138 13.60 -45.90 5.75
C ASN A 138 13.97 -44.52 5.18
N HIS A 139 14.45 -43.61 6.03
CA HIS A 139 14.93 -42.31 5.59
C HIS A 139 16.26 -42.43 4.83
N HIS A 140 16.29 -41.93 3.61
CA HIS A 140 17.49 -41.79 2.79
C HIS A 140 17.77 -40.31 2.54
N GLY A 141 19.03 -39.88 2.68
CA GLY A 141 19.51 -38.52 2.32
C GLY A 141 18.56 -37.38 2.70
N GLU A 142 17.69 -37.02 1.76
CA GLU A 142 16.67 -35.96 1.77
C GLU A 142 15.55 -36.10 2.83
N GLN A 143 15.51 -37.13 3.67
CA GLN A 143 14.53 -37.23 4.77
C GLN A 143 15.15 -37.12 6.17
N THR A 144 16.47 -37.30 6.28
CA THR A 144 17.19 -37.37 7.57
C THR A 144 17.23 -36.04 8.33
N TYR A 145 17.04 -34.91 7.66
CA TYR A 145 17.00 -33.59 8.31
C TYR A 145 15.74 -33.35 9.14
N CYS A 146 14.69 -34.17 8.98
CA CYS A 146 13.48 -34.09 9.77
C CYS A 146 13.56 -34.89 11.08
N ASP A 147 14.51 -35.83 11.21
CA ASP A 147 14.58 -36.80 12.30
C ASP A 147 14.65 -36.15 13.68
N LYS A 148 15.38 -35.04 13.78
CA LYS A 148 15.53 -34.32 15.04
C LYS A 148 14.22 -33.71 15.55
N LEU A 149 13.24 -33.47 14.68
CA LEU A 149 11.97 -32.85 15.08
C LEU A 149 11.17 -33.72 16.06
N PHE A 150 11.34 -35.04 16.01
CA PHE A 150 10.66 -35.98 16.91
C PHE A 150 11.26 -36.03 18.32
N THR A 151 12.49 -35.52 18.49
CA THR A 151 13.24 -35.57 19.76
C THR A 151 13.63 -34.19 20.29
N SER A 152 13.44 -33.14 19.49
CA SER A 152 13.76 -31.76 19.84
C SER A 152 12.93 -31.27 21.04
N LYS A 153 13.57 -30.47 21.89
CA LYS A 153 12.91 -29.78 23.01
C LYS A 153 12.36 -28.41 22.60
N TYR A 154 12.99 -27.75 21.62
CA TYR A 154 12.64 -26.40 21.19
C TYR A 154 12.15 -26.45 19.74
N LEU A 155 10.87 -26.79 19.57
CA LEU A 155 10.21 -26.75 18.27
C LEU A 155 9.66 -25.36 18.00
N CYS A 156 10.14 -24.75 16.92
CA CYS A 156 9.75 -23.43 16.46
C CYS A 156 8.87 -23.56 15.21
N THR A 157 7.96 -22.61 15.02
CA THR A 157 7.16 -22.50 13.79
C THR A 157 7.35 -21.15 13.14
N ALA A 158 7.38 -21.15 11.81
CA ALA A 158 7.44 -19.93 11.02
C ALA A 158 6.54 -20.07 9.79
N CYS A 159 5.80 -19.01 9.51
CA CYS A 159 4.96 -18.86 8.35
C CYS A 159 5.11 -17.45 7.79
N GLY A 160 5.35 -17.34 6.49
CA GLY A 160 5.58 -16.05 5.86
C GLY A 160 5.46 -16.14 4.35
N TYR A 161 4.80 -15.16 3.75
CA TYR A 161 4.74 -15.05 2.30
C TYR A 161 6.03 -14.41 1.78
N ASN A 162 6.74 -15.15 0.92
CA ASN A 162 7.88 -14.61 0.19
C ASN A 162 7.35 -13.95 -1.09
N GLU A 163 7.24 -12.62 -1.06
CA GLU A 163 6.75 -11.82 -2.19
C GLU A 163 7.65 -11.94 -3.43
N THR A 164 8.92 -12.27 -3.22
CA THR A 164 9.95 -12.29 -4.25
C THR A 164 9.78 -13.47 -5.20
N ASP A 165 9.57 -14.65 -4.61
CA ASP A 165 9.45 -15.92 -5.33
C ASP A 165 7.99 -16.40 -5.42
N ASN A 166 7.07 -15.60 -4.88
CA ASN A 166 5.62 -15.84 -4.88
C ASN A 166 5.23 -17.21 -4.32
N TYR A 167 5.78 -17.56 -3.15
CA TYR A 167 5.35 -18.73 -2.40
C TYR A 167 5.16 -18.40 -0.92
N LEU A 168 4.21 -19.09 -0.29
CA LEU A 168 4.04 -19.08 1.15
C LEU A 168 4.93 -20.17 1.76
N LEU A 169 5.74 -19.78 2.75
CA LEU A 169 6.56 -20.69 3.52
C LEU A 169 5.82 -21.11 4.79
N VAL A 170 5.80 -22.40 5.11
CA VAL A 170 5.31 -22.94 6.39
C VAL A 170 6.35 -23.93 6.91
N SER A 171 6.87 -23.73 8.11
CA SER A 171 7.97 -24.54 8.65
C SER A 171 7.78 -24.87 10.12
N LEU A 172 8.07 -26.13 10.46
CA LEU A 172 8.37 -26.60 11.81
C LEU A 172 9.86 -26.90 11.87
N TYR A 173 10.62 -26.29 12.78
CA TYR A 173 12.06 -26.43 12.81
C TYR A 173 12.63 -26.50 14.22
N ASP A 174 13.79 -27.14 14.34
CA ASP A 174 14.51 -27.34 15.58
C ASP A 174 15.36 -26.10 15.94
N GLY A 175 15.08 -25.51 17.09
CA GLY A 175 15.86 -24.43 17.68
C GLY A 175 16.93 -24.89 18.68
N THR A 176 17.02 -26.20 18.96
CA THR A 176 17.93 -26.74 19.99
C THR A 176 19.39 -26.42 19.64
N ASP A 177 20.12 -25.89 20.63
CA ASP A 177 21.55 -25.54 20.53
C ASP A 177 21.89 -24.43 19.52
N VAL A 178 20.88 -23.71 19.00
CA VAL A 178 21.10 -22.56 18.11
C VAL A 178 21.44 -21.31 18.92
N THR A 179 22.62 -20.76 18.66
CA THR A 179 23.16 -19.57 19.36
C THR A 179 23.42 -18.38 18.44
N ALA A 180 23.60 -18.61 17.13
CA ALA A 180 23.86 -17.58 16.13
C ALA A 180 23.33 -18.00 14.76
N TYR A 181 23.12 -17.02 13.88
CA TYR A 181 22.76 -17.27 12.49
C TYR A 181 23.84 -18.09 11.78
N THR A 182 23.42 -19.07 10.98
CA THR A 182 24.31 -19.80 10.06
C THR A 182 23.59 -20.09 8.75
N ASP A 183 24.34 -20.08 7.64
CA ASP A 183 23.82 -20.51 6.34
C ASP A 183 23.64 -22.04 6.23
N ASN A 184 24.03 -22.81 7.24
CA ASN A 184 23.92 -24.28 7.24
C ASN A 184 22.47 -24.79 7.42
N GLY A 185 21.48 -23.90 7.51
CA GLY A 185 20.08 -24.24 7.78
C GLY A 185 19.86 -24.93 9.13
N TYR A 186 18.67 -25.49 9.28
CA TYR A 186 18.19 -26.16 10.49
C TYR A 186 17.67 -27.54 10.17
N ASN A 187 17.38 -28.33 11.20
CA ASN A 187 16.56 -29.53 11.03
C ASN A 187 15.11 -29.05 10.96
N ASP A 188 14.50 -29.13 9.79
CA ASP A 188 13.21 -28.52 9.52
C ASP A 188 12.25 -29.44 8.76
N PHE A 189 10.97 -29.13 8.87
CA PHE A 189 9.91 -29.67 8.04
C PHE A 189 9.24 -28.47 7.40
N THR A 190 9.83 -28.03 6.29
CA THR A 190 9.41 -26.84 5.56
C THR A 190 8.64 -27.24 4.31
N ILE A 191 7.50 -26.59 4.14
CA ILE A 191 6.60 -26.72 3.00
C ILE A 191 6.50 -25.34 2.35
N THR A 192 6.79 -25.27 1.06
CA THR A 192 6.48 -24.11 0.23
C THR A 192 5.18 -24.35 -0.50
N ILE A 193 4.33 -23.32 -0.54
CA ILE A 193 3.00 -23.36 -1.14
C ILE A 193 2.97 -22.30 -2.23
N ASP A 194 2.74 -22.70 -3.48
CA ASP A 194 2.64 -21.76 -4.60
C ASP A 194 1.27 -21.05 -4.64
N TYR A 195 1.11 -20.10 -5.57
CA TYR A 195 -0.15 -19.37 -5.77
C TYR A 195 -1.35 -20.29 -6.08
N TRP A 196 -1.14 -21.50 -6.60
CA TRP A 196 -2.19 -22.47 -6.88
C TRP A 196 -2.41 -23.48 -5.75
N PHE A 197 -1.77 -23.24 -4.60
CA PHE A 197 -1.80 -24.10 -3.42
C PHE A 197 -1.12 -25.47 -3.64
N ASN A 198 -0.25 -25.60 -4.63
CA ASN A 198 0.61 -26.77 -4.77
C ASN A 198 1.68 -26.73 -3.68
N THR A 199 1.85 -27.85 -2.99
CA THR A 199 2.79 -27.98 -1.88
C THR A 199 4.06 -28.68 -2.34
N GLU A 200 5.21 -28.15 -1.93
CA GLU A 200 6.52 -28.75 -2.17
C GLU A 200 7.31 -28.77 -0.86
N LYS A 201 7.94 -29.91 -0.56
CA LYS A 201 8.86 -30.02 0.58
C LYS A 201 10.19 -29.37 0.20
N ARG A 202 10.69 -28.45 1.01
CA ARG A 202 12.02 -27.86 0.82
C ARG A 202 12.83 -27.95 2.11
N GLU A 203 14.13 -28.10 2.00
CA GLU A 203 15.04 -28.08 3.14
C GLU A 203 15.64 -26.68 3.30
N SER A 204 15.80 -26.22 4.55
CA SER A 204 16.46 -24.94 4.82
C SER A 204 17.98 -25.03 4.66
N LYS A 205 18.57 -26.21 4.83
CA LYS A 205 20.02 -26.46 4.71
C LYS A 205 20.51 -26.33 3.27
N VAL A 206 21.68 -25.73 3.12
CA VAL A 206 22.37 -25.62 1.84
C VAL A 206 23.81 -26.10 1.92
N SER A 207 24.42 -26.34 0.75
CA SER A 207 25.84 -26.71 0.65
C SER A 207 26.76 -25.61 1.18
N VAL A 208 27.93 -25.99 1.70
CA VAL A 208 28.91 -25.05 2.28
C VAL A 208 29.27 -23.97 1.26
N GLY A 209 29.09 -22.70 1.65
CA GLY A 209 29.36 -21.52 0.81
C GLY A 209 28.15 -20.99 0.04
N MET A 210 27.00 -21.65 0.12
CA MET A 210 25.72 -21.16 -0.41
C MET A 210 24.91 -20.47 0.69
N THR A 211 24.04 -19.53 0.31
CA THR A 211 23.10 -18.87 1.23
C THR A 211 21.67 -19.27 0.89
N ASN A 212 20.81 -19.45 1.90
CA ASN A 212 19.39 -19.71 1.71
C ASN A 212 18.55 -18.68 2.46
N THR A 213 17.65 -18.03 1.73
CA THR A 213 16.70 -17.07 2.30
C THR A 213 15.81 -17.73 3.35
N ILE A 214 15.50 -19.02 3.21
CA ILE A 214 14.71 -19.78 4.19
C ILE A 214 15.43 -19.80 5.54
N SER A 215 16.72 -20.13 5.60
CA SER A 215 17.47 -20.18 6.87
C SER A 215 17.52 -18.82 7.57
N LYS A 216 17.66 -17.73 6.81
CA LYS A 216 17.56 -16.36 7.34
C LYS A 216 16.19 -16.09 7.95
N PHE A 217 15.13 -16.46 7.23
CA PHE A 217 13.76 -16.30 7.69
C PHE A 217 13.48 -17.06 8.98
N LEU A 218 13.83 -18.35 9.03
CA LEU A 218 13.64 -19.18 10.21
C LEU A 218 14.45 -18.65 11.41
N TYR A 219 15.68 -18.18 11.20
CA TYR A 219 16.49 -17.61 12.27
C TYR A 219 15.84 -16.40 12.97
N ASN A 220 15.15 -15.54 12.24
CA ASN A 220 14.54 -14.34 12.83
C ASN A 220 13.47 -14.68 13.90
N TYR A 221 12.88 -15.86 13.79
CA TYR A 221 11.80 -16.34 14.66
C TYR A 221 12.25 -17.48 15.59
N ILE A 222 13.52 -17.86 15.62
CA ILE A 222 13.99 -19.02 16.38
C ILE A 222 13.97 -18.80 17.88
N GLU A 223 13.46 -19.78 18.62
CA GLU A 223 13.55 -19.86 20.08
C GLU A 223 14.39 -21.07 20.49
N SER A 224 15.33 -20.84 21.42
CA SER A 224 16.31 -21.82 21.89
C SER A 224 16.62 -21.60 23.38
N GLN A 225 17.57 -22.37 23.90
CA GLN A 225 18.11 -22.18 25.25
C GLN A 225 18.73 -20.80 25.46
N THR A 226 19.25 -20.17 24.39
CA THR A 226 19.95 -18.88 24.46
C THR A 226 19.16 -17.74 23.84
N ILE A 227 18.26 -18.03 22.90
CA ILE A 227 17.45 -17.03 22.19
C ILE A 227 16.00 -17.22 22.63
N THR A 228 15.43 -16.28 23.38
CA THR A 228 14.08 -16.41 23.95
C THR A 228 13.08 -15.47 23.29
N ASN A 229 11.80 -15.85 23.26
CA ASN A 229 10.65 -15.01 22.86
C ASN A 229 10.56 -14.61 21.38
N ASN A 230 11.43 -15.12 20.49
CA ASN A 230 11.33 -14.81 19.06
C ASN A 230 10.09 -15.44 18.40
N GLN A 231 9.54 -16.51 18.97
CA GLN A 231 8.25 -17.08 18.54
C GLN A 231 7.06 -16.16 18.85
N SER A 232 7.23 -15.20 19.77
CA SER A 232 6.21 -14.17 20.10
C SER A 232 6.27 -12.96 19.16
N LYS A 233 7.27 -12.87 18.26
CA LYS A 233 7.27 -11.86 17.21
C LYS A 233 6.13 -12.11 16.23
N ILE A 234 5.54 -11.02 15.76
CA ILE A 234 4.60 -11.07 14.64
C ILE A 234 5.39 -11.51 13.41
N GLN A 235 4.86 -12.49 12.69
CA GLN A 235 5.46 -12.94 11.44
C GLN A 235 4.88 -12.11 10.30
N SER A 236 5.68 -11.74 9.31
CA SER A 236 5.24 -10.89 8.21
C SER A 236 5.50 -11.56 6.87
N CYS A 237 4.87 -11.03 5.81
CA CYS A 237 5.47 -11.18 4.49
C CYS A 237 6.89 -10.59 4.50
N PHE A 238 7.75 -11.14 3.65
CA PHE A 238 9.16 -10.73 3.63
C PHE A 238 9.72 -10.73 2.21
N LEU A 239 10.71 -9.88 2.03
CA LEU A 239 11.52 -9.79 0.84
C LEU A 239 12.98 -9.70 1.26
N VAL A 240 13.80 -10.64 0.81
CA VAL A 240 15.20 -10.75 1.23
C VAL A 240 16.05 -11.27 0.08
N ASP A 241 17.26 -10.73 -0.01
CA ASP A 241 18.36 -11.16 -0.88
C ASP A 241 18.16 -11.07 -2.40
N LYS A 242 17.02 -10.54 -2.88
CA LYS A 242 16.82 -10.18 -4.29
C LYS A 242 16.49 -8.70 -4.45
N PHE A 243 16.79 -8.19 -5.64
CA PHE A 243 16.46 -6.82 -5.99
C PHE A 243 14.98 -6.69 -6.35
N TYR A 244 14.36 -5.61 -5.93
CA TYR A 244 13.01 -5.21 -6.30
C TYR A 244 12.98 -3.75 -6.73
N VAL A 245 11.92 -3.37 -7.44
CA VAL A 245 11.68 -1.98 -7.84
C VAL A 245 11.12 -1.24 -6.63
N ALA A 246 11.94 -0.42 -6.00
CA ALA A 246 11.57 0.33 -4.79
C ALA A 246 10.73 1.57 -5.12
N ASP A 247 11.07 2.26 -6.20
CA ASP A 247 10.42 3.52 -6.57
C ASP A 247 10.60 3.86 -8.05
N VAL A 248 9.62 4.54 -8.63
CA VAL A 248 9.62 5.06 -10.00
C VAL A 248 9.11 6.49 -9.95
N LYS A 249 9.99 7.45 -10.21
CA LYS A 249 9.66 8.89 -10.16
C LYS A 249 9.90 9.56 -11.49
N CYS A 250 8.89 10.25 -11.99
CA CYS A 250 9.03 11.13 -13.15
C CYS A 250 9.88 12.35 -12.77
N ASP A 251 10.92 12.63 -13.55
CA ASP A 251 11.71 13.85 -13.41
C ASP A 251 11.10 14.96 -14.27
N SER A 252 10.27 15.79 -13.65
CA SER A 252 9.63 16.94 -14.31
C SER A 252 10.60 17.94 -14.93
N THR A 253 11.87 17.97 -14.51
CA THR A 253 12.90 18.86 -15.09
C THR A 253 13.43 18.34 -16.43
N LYS A 254 13.14 17.08 -16.77
CA LYS A 254 13.55 16.36 -17.99
C LYS A 254 12.38 16.07 -18.91
N PHE A 255 11.29 16.83 -18.75
CA PHE A 255 10.18 16.81 -19.66
C PHE A 255 10.44 17.76 -20.83
N TYR A 256 10.16 17.30 -22.05
CA TYR A 256 10.13 18.12 -23.23
C TYR A 256 8.89 17.80 -24.07
N ASP A 257 8.23 18.84 -24.55
CA ASP A 257 7.02 18.73 -25.35
C ASP A 257 7.08 19.56 -26.63
N GLY A 258 7.81 19.07 -27.63
CA GLY A 258 7.77 19.62 -28.99
C GLY A 258 6.43 19.37 -29.71
N LEU A 259 5.62 18.44 -29.20
CA LEU A 259 4.30 18.12 -29.76
C LEU A 259 3.15 18.87 -29.08
N HIS A 260 3.47 19.77 -28.13
CA HIS A 260 2.51 20.65 -27.43
C HIS A 260 1.21 19.95 -27.05
N SER A 261 1.33 18.81 -26.38
CA SER A 261 0.23 18.03 -25.82
C SER A 261 -0.71 17.36 -26.84
N TYR A 262 -0.38 17.35 -28.13
CA TYR A 262 -1.05 16.49 -29.12
C TYR A 262 -0.83 15.00 -28.85
N ILE A 263 0.25 14.67 -28.13
CA ILE A 263 0.60 13.32 -27.71
C ILE A 263 0.67 13.29 -26.20
N THR A 264 0.06 12.27 -25.60
CA THR A 264 0.16 12.00 -24.16
C THR A 264 1.20 10.91 -23.94
N LEU A 265 2.21 11.20 -23.13
CA LEU A 265 3.22 10.24 -22.74
C LEU A 265 2.63 9.20 -21.77
N PRO A 266 3.11 7.95 -21.81
CA PRO A 266 2.73 6.96 -20.83
C PRO A 266 3.21 7.38 -19.43
N ALA A 267 2.31 7.31 -18.45
CA ALA A 267 2.64 7.42 -17.04
C ALA A 267 3.25 6.08 -16.61
N LEU A 268 4.50 6.12 -16.12
CA LEU A 268 5.18 4.93 -15.62
C LEU A 268 5.22 4.94 -14.10
N ASP A 269 4.92 3.79 -13.51
CA ASP A 269 5.04 3.52 -12.09
C ASP A 269 5.68 2.14 -11.86
N THR A 270 5.75 1.69 -10.61
CA THR A 270 6.38 0.41 -10.24
C THR A 270 5.76 -0.80 -10.96
N ARG A 271 4.49 -0.75 -11.38
CA ARG A 271 3.81 -1.85 -12.10
C ARG A 271 4.31 -2.02 -13.53
N ASN A 272 5.00 -1.02 -14.08
CA ASN A 272 5.61 -1.10 -15.40
C ASN A 272 6.94 -1.85 -15.40
N PHE A 273 7.49 -2.17 -14.24
CA PHE A 273 8.83 -2.74 -14.12
C PHE A 273 8.84 -3.98 -13.25
N SER A 274 9.72 -4.91 -13.59
CA SER A 274 10.03 -6.09 -12.76
C SER A 274 11.52 -6.35 -12.80
N VAL A 275 12.05 -6.93 -11.72
CA VAL A 275 13.47 -7.30 -11.65
C VAL A 275 13.57 -8.79 -11.42
N ASN A 276 14.32 -9.46 -12.30
CA ASN A 276 14.63 -10.86 -12.20
C ASN A 276 16.07 -11.01 -11.73
N THR A 277 16.28 -11.79 -10.67
CA THR A 277 17.62 -12.16 -10.19
C THR A 277 17.81 -13.64 -10.47
N ALA A 278 18.82 -13.99 -11.28
CA ALA A 278 19.17 -15.38 -11.58
C ALA A 278 19.92 -16.02 -10.41
N ASP A 279 20.04 -17.35 -10.43
CA ASP A 279 20.69 -18.14 -9.36
C ASP A 279 22.19 -17.80 -9.21
N ASP A 280 22.82 -17.28 -10.26
CA ASP A 280 24.21 -16.81 -10.24
C ASP A 280 24.38 -15.39 -9.67
N GLY A 281 23.28 -14.75 -9.25
CA GLY A 281 23.24 -13.40 -8.69
C GLY A 281 23.17 -12.29 -9.75
N SER A 282 23.19 -12.62 -11.05
CA SER A 282 22.98 -11.64 -12.13
C SER A 282 21.55 -11.11 -12.10
N ILE A 283 21.39 -9.85 -12.53
CA ILE A 283 20.11 -9.14 -12.45
C ILE A 283 19.69 -8.72 -13.86
N THR A 284 18.39 -8.82 -14.14
CA THR A 284 17.76 -8.24 -15.32
C THR A 284 16.58 -7.38 -14.90
N LEU A 285 16.59 -6.10 -15.29
CA LEU A 285 15.44 -5.21 -15.17
C LEU A 285 14.60 -5.34 -16.44
N GLU A 286 13.35 -5.72 -16.29
CA GLU A 286 12.36 -5.78 -17.37
C GLU A 286 11.42 -4.59 -17.25
N GLY A 287 11.20 -3.90 -18.37
CA GLY A 287 10.28 -2.78 -18.46
C GLY A 287 9.19 -3.05 -19.48
N SER A 288 7.97 -2.62 -19.16
CA SER A 288 6.81 -2.73 -20.02
C SER A 288 6.11 -1.37 -20.19
N ILE A 289 6.21 -0.85 -21.41
CA ILE A 289 5.65 0.44 -21.79
C ILE A 289 4.36 0.19 -22.55
N ILE A 290 3.26 0.68 -22.00
CA ILE A 290 1.95 0.69 -22.66
C ILE A 290 1.72 2.11 -23.15
N THR A 291 1.61 2.29 -24.46
CA THR A 291 1.36 3.60 -25.08
C THR A 291 0.03 4.17 -24.60
N ALA A 292 -0.01 5.45 -24.23
CA ALA A 292 -1.21 6.10 -23.67
C ALA A 292 -2.09 6.82 -24.71
N CYS A 293 -1.64 6.95 -25.96
CA CYS A 293 -2.36 7.67 -27.00
C CYS A 293 -2.13 7.06 -28.40
N SER A 294 -2.96 7.48 -29.36
CA SER A 294 -2.81 7.12 -30.76
C SER A 294 -2.22 8.28 -31.56
N THR A 295 -1.14 8.01 -32.29
CA THR A 295 -0.50 9.02 -33.15
C THR A 295 -1.30 9.34 -34.41
N ASN A 296 -2.42 8.64 -34.68
CA ASN A 296 -3.35 9.01 -35.76
C ASN A 296 -4.19 10.25 -35.45
N SER A 297 -4.26 10.65 -34.18
CA SER A 297 -5.07 11.78 -33.73
C SER A 297 -4.32 13.11 -33.70
N THR A 298 -3.04 13.10 -34.10
CA THR A 298 -2.24 14.31 -34.22
C THR A 298 -2.62 15.10 -35.48
N GLY A 299 -2.44 16.42 -35.46
CA GLY A 299 -2.62 17.28 -36.63
C GLY A 299 -1.71 16.91 -37.80
N THR A 300 -1.87 17.60 -38.93
CA THR A 300 -1.04 17.38 -40.12
C THR A 300 0.34 18.05 -39.93
N PHE A 301 1.42 17.34 -40.26
CA PHE A 301 2.78 17.86 -40.16
C PHE A 301 3.25 18.42 -41.50
N TYR A 302 3.86 19.59 -41.46
CA TYR A 302 4.41 20.27 -42.62
C TYR A 302 5.90 20.57 -42.37
N HIS A 303 6.76 20.09 -43.26
CA HIS A 303 8.16 20.50 -43.29
C HIS A 303 8.34 21.62 -44.30
N GLU A 304 8.80 22.77 -43.82
CA GLU A 304 8.70 24.03 -44.56
C GLU A 304 10.07 24.65 -44.81
N ASN A 305 10.40 24.82 -46.10
CA ASN A 305 11.52 25.65 -46.56
C ASN A 305 10.97 26.96 -47.10
N TRP A 306 11.47 28.07 -46.57
CA TRP A 306 10.98 29.40 -46.90
C TRP A 306 12.06 30.19 -47.64
N ASN A 307 11.77 30.52 -48.90
CA ASN A 307 12.68 31.26 -49.76
C ASN A 307 12.35 32.75 -49.75
N LEU A 308 13.37 33.59 -49.58
CA LEU A 308 13.27 35.04 -49.74
C LEU A 308 13.52 35.40 -51.21
N ASN A 309 12.46 35.54 -52.02
CA ASN A 309 12.59 36.02 -53.40
C ASN A 309 12.05 37.45 -53.52
N GLU A 310 12.90 38.37 -54.00
CA GLU A 310 12.53 39.79 -54.15
C GLU A 310 11.75 40.09 -55.44
N ASN A 311 11.59 39.15 -56.39
CA ASN A 311 11.24 39.51 -57.77
C ASN A 311 10.03 38.83 -58.45
N ASP A 312 9.31 37.90 -57.83
CA ASP A 312 8.12 37.31 -58.47
C ASP A 312 6.89 37.45 -57.57
N GLY A 313 5.93 38.24 -58.04
CA GLY A 313 4.62 38.38 -57.42
C GLY A 313 3.84 37.07 -57.52
N VAL A 314 3.48 36.56 -56.34
CA VAL A 314 2.35 35.69 -55.97
C VAL A 314 2.78 34.41 -55.25
N LEU A 315 2.29 34.25 -54.01
CA LEU A 315 2.52 33.10 -53.13
C LEU A 315 1.26 32.22 -53.06
N ASP A 316 1.09 31.28 -53.97
CA ASP A 316 0.00 30.30 -53.85
C ASP A 316 0.30 29.28 -52.73
N CYS A 317 -0.08 29.60 -51.49
CA CYS A 317 -0.10 28.65 -50.39
C CYS A 317 -1.56 28.22 -50.11
N TYR A 318 -1.91 26.98 -50.46
CA TYR A 318 -3.24 26.43 -50.19
C TYR A 318 -3.22 25.65 -48.87
N TYR A 319 -3.29 26.34 -47.73
CA TYR A 319 -3.49 25.63 -46.47
C TYR A 319 -4.96 25.22 -46.33
N SER A 320 -5.23 23.92 -46.37
CA SER A 320 -6.44 23.38 -45.76
C SER A 320 -6.34 23.66 -44.26
N PHE A 321 -7.23 24.50 -43.72
CA PHE A 321 -7.21 24.93 -42.32
C PHE A 321 -7.63 23.79 -41.35
N THR A 322 -6.93 22.67 -41.36
CA THR A 322 -6.87 21.71 -40.26
C THR A 322 -5.82 22.16 -39.25
N ASP A 323 -5.77 21.55 -38.06
CA ASP A 323 -4.70 21.85 -37.10
C ASP A 323 -3.36 21.34 -37.67
N SER A 324 -2.38 22.23 -37.75
CA SER A 324 -1.12 22.00 -38.46
C SER A 324 0.08 22.26 -37.57
N ILE A 325 1.07 21.37 -37.65
CA ILE A 325 2.36 21.49 -36.96
C ILE A 325 3.43 21.73 -38.00
N PHE A 326 4.07 22.89 -37.95
CA PHE A 326 5.18 23.27 -38.82
C PHE A 326 6.50 22.91 -38.14
N THR A 327 7.30 22.06 -38.77
CA THR A 327 8.55 21.54 -38.23
C THR A 327 9.73 21.81 -39.17
N GLY A 328 10.93 21.96 -38.63
CA GLY A 328 12.13 22.14 -39.45
C GLY A 328 12.18 23.47 -40.20
N MET A 329 11.66 24.54 -39.59
CA MET A 329 11.57 25.87 -40.21
C MET A 329 12.97 26.39 -40.60
N GLN A 330 13.23 26.50 -41.91
CA GLN A 330 14.49 27.02 -42.45
C GLN A 330 14.24 28.18 -43.42
N LEU A 331 15.05 29.23 -43.29
CA LEU A 331 15.14 30.34 -44.25
C LEU A 331 16.29 30.10 -45.22
N VAL A 332 16.00 30.16 -46.51
CA VAL A 332 16.98 29.99 -47.60
C VAL A 332 17.23 31.35 -48.26
N ASP A 333 18.45 31.54 -48.81
CA ASP A 333 18.88 32.74 -49.54
C ASP A 333 18.92 34.05 -48.73
N LEU A 334 19.29 33.98 -47.44
CA LEU A 334 19.51 35.18 -46.62
C LEU A 334 20.71 36.02 -47.13
N PRO A 335 20.55 37.32 -47.38
CA PRO A 335 21.62 38.17 -47.93
C PRO A 335 22.75 38.51 -46.92
N VAL A 336 22.68 38.05 -45.66
CA VAL A 336 23.68 38.26 -44.59
C VAL A 336 23.59 37.19 -43.49
N THR A 337 24.67 37.01 -42.72
CA THR A 337 24.67 36.23 -41.47
C THR A 337 23.82 36.94 -40.41
N LEU A 338 22.59 36.45 -40.20
CA LEU A 338 21.69 36.90 -39.15
C LEU A 338 21.88 35.99 -37.93
N SER A 339 22.24 36.57 -36.78
CA SER A 339 22.31 35.88 -35.49
C SER A 339 21.44 36.60 -34.47
N ALA A 340 20.33 35.97 -34.08
CA ALA A 340 19.38 36.51 -33.12
C ALA A 340 18.61 35.40 -32.40
N THR A 341 18.08 35.69 -31.22
CA THR A 341 17.15 34.79 -30.52
C THR A 341 15.72 35.04 -31.02
N ILE A 342 14.98 33.98 -31.34
CA ILE A 342 13.60 33.99 -31.82
C ILE A 342 12.78 33.10 -30.89
N ASN A 343 11.62 33.57 -30.43
CA ASN A 343 10.72 32.77 -29.59
C ASN A 343 9.25 32.92 -30.00
N THR A 344 8.96 33.79 -30.95
CA THR A 344 7.62 34.08 -31.43
C THR A 344 7.64 34.33 -32.91
N VAL A 345 6.58 33.90 -33.55
CA VAL A 345 6.30 34.08 -34.96
C VAL A 345 5.00 34.86 -35.07
N ALA A 346 4.96 35.91 -35.87
CA ALA A 346 3.71 36.61 -36.13
C ALA A 346 3.28 36.42 -37.59
N ILE A 347 2.01 36.10 -37.79
CA ILE A 347 1.41 35.88 -39.11
C ILE A 347 0.25 36.86 -39.29
N GLU A 348 0.24 37.58 -40.40
CA GLU A 348 -0.91 38.39 -40.79
C GLU A 348 -1.95 37.53 -41.51
N VAL A 349 -3.15 37.47 -40.95
CA VAL A 349 -4.31 36.86 -41.64
C VAL A 349 -4.95 37.94 -42.53
N PRO A 350 -5.30 37.65 -43.80
CA PRO A 350 -5.91 38.65 -44.67
C PRO A 350 -7.24 39.17 -44.12
N TYR A 351 -7.61 40.40 -44.53
CA TYR A 351 -8.83 41.14 -44.13
C TYR A 351 -8.82 41.79 -42.72
N ASN A 352 -7.76 42.54 -42.40
CA ASN A 352 -7.72 43.54 -41.31
C ASN A 352 -7.99 42.99 -39.89
N THR A 353 -7.60 41.75 -39.58
CA THR A 353 -7.66 41.22 -38.19
C THR A 353 -6.38 41.43 -37.39
N GLY A 354 -5.34 42.01 -38.01
CA GLY A 354 -4.03 42.26 -37.38
C GLY A 354 -3.11 41.04 -37.35
N MET A 355 -1.83 41.28 -37.04
CA MET A 355 -0.84 40.22 -36.85
C MET A 355 -1.22 39.34 -35.66
N LYS A 356 -1.31 38.02 -35.87
CA LYS A 356 -1.47 37.04 -34.79
C LYS A 356 -0.11 36.43 -34.45
N THR A 357 0.24 36.44 -33.17
CA THR A 357 1.50 35.90 -32.68
C THR A 357 1.33 34.46 -32.19
N PHE A 358 2.18 33.58 -32.66
CA PHE A 358 2.30 32.18 -32.28
C PHE A 358 3.63 32.00 -31.54
N PRO A 359 3.64 31.41 -30.34
CA PRO A 359 4.88 31.06 -29.68
C PRO A 359 5.58 29.93 -30.46
N LEU A 360 6.91 29.96 -30.49
CA LEU A 360 7.71 28.78 -30.80
C LEU A 360 7.81 27.91 -29.55
N SER A 361 8.06 26.62 -29.70
CA SER A 361 8.17 25.68 -28.56
C SER A 361 9.29 26.03 -27.58
N ARG A 362 10.32 26.75 -28.02
CA ARG A 362 11.47 27.23 -27.25
C ARG A 362 11.97 28.58 -27.76
N SER A 363 13.03 29.09 -27.11
CA SER A 363 13.86 30.14 -27.69
C SER A 363 14.92 29.52 -28.60
N TYR A 364 14.91 29.93 -29.86
CA TYR A 364 15.78 29.46 -30.92
C TYR A 364 16.81 30.52 -31.27
N THR A 365 18.00 30.10 -31.69
CA THR A 365 18.96 30.95 -32.37
C THR A 365 18.87 30.72 -33.87
N ILE A 366 18.85 31.80 -34.65
CA ILE A 366 19.05 31.72 -36.09
C ILE A 366 20.54 31.82 -36.41
N ASP A 367 21.09 30.87 -37.16
CA ASP A 367 22.42 30.99 -37.79
C ASP A 367 22.34 30.51 -39.24
N LYS A 368 22.82 31.34 -40.18
CA LYS A 368 22.74 31.08 -41.63
C LYS A 368 21.36 30.63 -42.13
N GLY A 369 20.29 31.12 -41.49
CA GLY A 369 18.91 30.82 -41.86
C GLY A 369 18.31 29.57 -41.22
N ILE A 370 19.09 28.81 -40.46
CA ILE A 370 18.61 27.64 -39.72
C ILE A 370 18.24 28.09 -38.30
N LEU A 371 17.00 27.87 -37.89
CA LEU A 371 16.57 28.13 -36.51
C LEU A 371 16.75 26.86 -35.67
N THR A 372 17.66 26.90 -34.70
CA THR A 372 17.95 25.78 -33.79
C THR A 372 17.99 26.22 -32.33
N ASP A 373 17.60 25.34 -31.41
CA ASP A 373 17.72 25.59 -29.98
C ASP A 373 19.14 25.24 -29.46
N ALA A 374 19.38 25.39 -28.16
CA ALA A 374 20.68 25.08 -27.55
C ALA A 374 21.10 23.60 -27.67
N ALA A 375 20.16 22.70 -28.00
CA ALA A 375 20.40 21.29 -28.24
C ALA A 375 20.40 20.93 -29.74
N ASN A 376 20.45 21.93 -30.63
CA ASN A 376 20.40 21.81 -32.09
C ASN A 376 19.08 21.26 -32.66
N PHE A 377 17.98 21.28 -31.90
CA PHE A 377 16.66 20.93 -32.45
C PHE A 377 16.13 22.07 -33.30
N ALA A 378 15.50 21.75 -34.43
CA ALA A 378 14.93 22.74 -35.33
C ALA A 378 13.71 23.45 -34.72
N ALA A 379 13.40 24.67 -35.20
CA ALA A 379 12.22 25.40 -34.76
C ALA A 379 10.90 24.75 -35.18
N GLU A 380 9.97 24.76 -34.24
CA GLU A 380 8.62 24.21 -34.37
C GLU A 380 7.57 25.27 -34.01
N MET A 381 6.52 25.33 -34.83
CA MET A 381 5.38 26.24 -34.64
C MET A 381 4.08 25.49 -34.85
N ILE A 382 3.10 25.73 -33.97
CA ILE A 382 1.74 25.21 -34.14
C ILE A 382 0.82 26.33 -34.57
N VAL A 383 -0.01 26.00 -35.56
CA VAL A 383 -1.06 26.88 -36.05
C VAL A 383 -2.37 26.10 -35.98
N THR A 384 -3.24 26.53 -35.08
CA THR A 384 -4.57 25.91 -34.94
C THR A 384 -5.56 26.54 -35.92
N LYS A 385 -6.53 25.76 -36.37
CA LYS A 385 -7.62 26.25 -37.24
C LYS A 385 -8.35 27.45 -36.63
N ALA A 386 -8.62 27.39 -35.33
CA ALA A 386 -9.31 28.45 -34.61
C ALA A 386 -8.54 29.79 -34.65
N ALA A 387 -7.21 29.73 -34.71
CA ALA A 387 -6.36 30.91 -34.77
C ALA A 387 -6.29 31.54 -36.17
N MET A 388 -6.69 30.85 -37.25
CA MET A 388 -6.52 31.33 -38.64
C MET A 388 -7.83 31.46 -39.45
N THR A 389 -8.98 31.57 -38.80
CA THR A 389 -10.28 31.74 -39.49
C THR A 389 -10.29 32.95 -40.43
N SER A 390 -10.49 32.70 -41.73
CA SER A 390 -10.80 33.73 -42.74
C SER A 390 -12.00 33.29 -43.60
N GLN A 391 -12.72 34.26 -44.17
CA GLN A 391 -13.80 34.01 -45.13
C GLN A 391 -13.24 34.00 -46.56
N GLY A 392 -12.92 32.83 -47.12
CA GLY A 392 -12.68 32.66 -48.57
C GLY A 392 -11.34 31.99 -48.94
N ASN A 393 -11.23 31.58 -50.21
CA ASN A 393 -9.99 31.04 -50.79
C ASN A 393 -8.99 32.19 -51.05
N MET A 394 -7.78 32.14 -50.48
CA MET A 394 -6.81 33.26 -50.54
C MET A 394 -5.36 32.77 -50.76
N GLN A 395 -4.52 33.65 -51.32
CA GLN A 395 -3.21 33.35 -51.91
C GLN A 395 -2.03 34.22 -51.38
N TYR A 396 -2.04 34.76 -50.14
CA TYR A 396 -0.89 35.51 -49.57
C TYR A 396 -0.94 35.62 -48.02
N PHE A 397 0.20 35.49 -47.30
CA PHE A 397 0.34 35.83 -45.87
C PHE A 397 1.64 36.61 -45.59
N HIS A 398 1.61 37.59 -44.68
CA HIS A 398 2.81 38.28 -44.17
C HIS A 398 3.33 37.57 -42.92
N PHE A 399 4.65 37.43 -42.80
CA PHE A 399 5.27 36.68 -41.70
C PHE A 399 6.40 37.47 -41.03
N GLU A 400 6.45 37.49 -39.70
CA GLU A 400 7.51 38.11 -38.92
C GLU A 400 8.12 37.12 -37.91
N LEU A 401 9.45 36.95 -37.94
CA LEU A 401 10.19 36.35 -36.82
C LEU A 401 10.42 37.41 -35.75
N ARG A 402 10.13 37.06 -34.49
CA ARG A 402 10.19 38.00 -33.37
C ARG A 402 10.93 37.40 -32.17
N ASN A 403 11.56 38.31 -31.43
CA ASN A 403 11.98 38.07 -30.06
C ASN A 403 10.99 38.79 -29.14
N ASN A 404 10.06 38.02 -28.59
CA ASN A 404 8.86 38.51 -27.91
C ASN A 404 8.10 39.48 -28.84
N ASN A 405 7.90 40.73 -28.40
CA ASN A 405 7.21 41.74 -29.19
C ASN A 405 8.14 42.48 -30.18
N THR A 406 9.45 42.19 -30.19
CA THR A 406 10.41 42.88 -31.04
C THR A 406 10.57 42.15 -32.37
N LYS A 407 10.31 42.85 -33.46
CA LYS A 407 10.51 42.32 -34.81
C LYS A 407 11.99 42.11 -35.11
N VAL A 408 12.36 40.89 -35.45
CA VAL A 408 13.74 40.52 -35.84
C VAL A 408 13.85 40.48 -37.36
N LEU A 409 12.90 39.83 -38.03
CA LEU A 409 12.86 39.72 -39.49
C LEU A 409 11.41 39.77 -39.97
N SER A 410 11.15 40.44 -41.09
CA SER A 410 9.84 40.53 -41.74
C SER A 410 9.97 40.00 -43.16
N ILE A 411 9.03 39.14 -43.55
CA ILE A 411 9.01 38.44 -44.82
C ILE A 411 7.65 38.72 -45.46
N VAL A 412 7.67 39.54 -46.51
CA VAL A 412 6.45 40.10 -47.13
C VAL A 412 6.04 39.33 -48.39
N ASN A 413 6.96 38.58 -49.01
CA ASN A 413 6.73 37.73 -50.17
C ASN A 413 7.63 36.50 -50.07
N ASN A 414 7.03 35.34 -49.80
CA ASN A 414 7.73 34.05 -49.78
C ASN A 414 7.33 33.28 -51.03
N ARG A 415 8.16 32.34 -51.50
CA ARG A 415 7.74 31.28 -52.42
C ARG A 415 7.70 29.98 -51.62
N HIS A 416 6.50 29.47 -51.41
CA HIS A 416 6.24 28.22 -50.71
C HIS A 416 6.64 27.04 -51.59
N ILE A 417 7.37 26.09 -51.02
CA ILE A 417 7.60 24.78 -51.63
C ILE A 417 6.99 23.77 -50.67
N GLU A 418 5.77 23.31 -50.98
CA GLU A 418 5.13 22.23 -50.22
C GLU A 418 5.95 20.95 -50.34
N ASN A 419 6.53 20.52 -49.24
CA ASN A 419 6.77 19.10 -49.01
C ASN A 419 5.65 18.60 -48.10
N TYR A 420 4.56 18.17 -48.72
CA TYR A 420 3.40 17.62 -48.05
C TYR A 420 3.68 16.18 -47.61
N TYR A 421 3.64 15.92 -46.30
CA TYR A 421 3.78 14.57 -45.75
C TYR A 421 2.44 14.12 -45.15
N ASN A 422 1.60 13.51 -46.00
CA ASN A 422 0.34 12.90 -45.58
C ASN A 422 0.55 11.73 -44.59
N ASP A 423 1.68 11.04 -44.71
CA ASP A 423 2.00 9.81 -43.99
C ASP A 423 3.32 9.98 -43.24
N THR A 424 3.29 10.65 -42.09
CA THR A 424 4.48 10.71 -41.23
C THR A 424 4.61 9.41 -40.45
N SER A 425 5.76 8.75 -40.54
CA SER A 425 6.06 7.67 -39.60
C SER A 425 6.43 8.24 -38.24
N TRP A 426 6.08 7.49 -37.21
CA TRP A 426 6.33 7.78 -35.82
C TRP A 426 7.28 6.75 -35.24
N THR A 427 8.21 7.21 -34.43
CA THR A 427 9.11 6.35 -33.68
C THR A 427 8.84 6.50 -32.19
N LEU A 428 8.49 5.39 -31.53
CA LEU A 428 8.56 5.28 -30.07
C LEU A 428 9.99 4.87 -29.71
N ASP A 429 10.66 5.74 -28.97
CA ASP A 429 11.97 5.46 -28.43
C ASP A 429 11.91 5.36 -26.90
N VAL A 430 12.65 4.39 -26.38
CA VAL A 430 12.93 4.24 -24.95
C VAL A 430 14.43 4.09 -24.78
N PHE A 431 15.03 5.00 -24.03
CA PHE A 431 16.44 5.01 -23.69
C PHE A 431 16.64 4.71 -22.22
N GLU A 432 17.72 4.03 -21.89
CA GLU A 432 18.15 3.78 -20.52
C GLU A 432 19.58 4.28 -20.31
N SER A 433 19.88 4.81 -19.12
CA SER A 433 21.26 5.10 -18.72
C SER A 433 21.45 5.02 -17.20
N LYS A 434 22.71 4.85 -16.79
CA LYS A 434 23.16 4.97 -15.40
C LYS A 434 23.16 6.42 -14.88
N SER A 435 23.10 7.41 -15.77
CA SER A 435 23.07 8.85 -15.45
C SER A 435 21.83 9.54 -16.01
N SER A 436 21.35 10.58 -15.32
CA SER A 436 20.22 11.41 -15.78
C SER A 436 20.52 12.12 -17.10
N GLY A 437 19.46 12.40 -17.87
CA GLY A 437 19.53 13.02 -19.19
C GLY A 437 19.83 12.00 -20.29
N CYS A 438 19.12 10.87 -20.27
CA CYS A 438 19.40 9.75 -21.17
C CYS A 438 18.74 9.84 -22.55
N TRP A 439 17.78 10.75 -22.76
CA TRP A 439 17.14 10.95 -24.07
C TRP A 439 18.16 11.27 -25.17
N GLN A 440 18.33 10.34 -26.12
CA GLN A 440 19.28 10.43 -27.24
C GLN A 440 20.73 10.78 -26.84
N SER A 441 21.10 10.48 -25.59
CA SER A 441 22.47 10.67 -25.11
C SER A 441 23.41 9.61 -25.69
N THR A 442 24.66 9.97 -25.96
CA THR A 442 25.67 9.02 -26.46
C THR A 442 26.02 7.93 -25.45
N ASN A 443 25.72 8.16 -24.17
CA ASN A 443 25.97 7.23 -23.07
C ASN A 443 24.69 6.46 -22.65
N ALA A 444 23.62 6.56 -23.44
CA ALA A 444 22.37 5.85 -23.20
C ALA A 444 22.23 4.64 -24.13
N ASN A 445 21.68 3.57 -23.58
CA ASN A 445 21.31 2.37 -24.31
C ASN A 445 19.93 2.57 -24.93
N THR A 446 19.79 2.25 -26.22
CA THR A 446 18.47 2.22 -26.88
C THR A 446 17.76 0.91 -26.55
N CYS A 447 16.77 0.94 -25.67
CA CYS A 447 16.00 -0.23 -25.25
C CYS A 447 14.89 -0.58 -26.24
N ILE A 448 14.14 0.43 -26.68
CA ILE A 448 13.07 0.29 -27.68
C ILE A 448 13.31 1.36 -28.73
N SER A 449 13.25 0.97 -30.00
CA SER A 449 13.08 1.89 -31.12
C SER A 449 12.13 1.25 -32.12
N LYS A 450 10.91 1.79 -32.20
CA LYS A 450 9.83 1.21 -33.01
C LYS A 450 9.22 2.28 -33.90
N THR A 451 9.58 2.19 -35.17
CA THR A 451 9.04 3.04 -36.23
C THR A 451 7.82 2.38 -36.88
N ALA A 452 6.71 3.09 -36.94
CA ALA A 452 5.49 2.68 -37.62
C ALA A 452 4.80 3.87 -38.28
N ALA A 453 3.92 3.65 -39.25
CA ALA A 453 3.07 4.72 -39.79
C ALA A 453 2.19 5.33 -38.68
N THR A 454 1.72 4.48 -37.77
CA THR A 454 0.92 4.85 -36.60
C THR A 454 1.35 4.03 -35.40
N ILE A 455 1.38 4.66 -34.23
CA ILE A 455 1.44 3.97 -32.95
C ILE A 455 0.06 4.10 -32.29
N ASN A 456 -0.61 2.96 -32.13
CA ASN A 456 -1.95 2.91 -31.55
C ASN A 456 -1.90 2.95 -30.03
N ASN A 457 -2.97 3.47 -29.41
CA ASN A 457 -3.15 3.40 -27.96
C ASN A 457 -3.20 1.94 -27.47
N ASN A 458 -2.77 1.69 -26.23
CA ASN A 458 -2.71 0.37 -25.59
C ASN A 458 -1.79 -0.64 -26.28
N THR A 459 -0.85 -0.19 -27.11
CA THR A 459 0.20 -1.06 -27.65
C THR A 459 1.26 -1.28 -26.56
N LYS A 460 1.56 -2.54 -26.25
CA LYS A 460 2.53 -2.94 -25.23
C LYS A 460 3.89 -3.23 -25.87
N PHE A 461 4.94 -2.60 -25.35
CA PHE A 461 6.33 -2.84 -25.73
C PHE A 461 7.14 -3.25 -24.50
N ASN A 462 7.85 -4.37 -24.61
CA ASN A 462 8.70 -4.88 -23.54
C ASN A 462 10.18 -4.71 -23.91
N TYR A 463 11.02 -4.50 -22.90
CA TYR A 463 12.46 -4.47 -23.04
C TYR A 463 13.12 -5.01 -21.77
N SER A 464 14.42 -5.32 -21.86
CA SER A 464 15.22 -5.75 -20.72
C SER A 464 16.58 -5.06 -20.70
N VAL A 465 17.11 -4.87 -19.49
CA VAL A 465 18.42 -4.28 -19.20
C VAL A 465 19.14 -5.25 -18.29
N ALA A 466 20.35 -5.66 -18.66
CA ALA A 466 21.12 -6.69 -17.94
C ALA A 466 22.61 -6.29 -17.77
N ASP A 467 22.95 -5.01 -17.88
CA ASP A 467 24.32 -4.48 -17.83
C ASP A 467 24.81 -4.11 -16.42
N PHE A 468 24.21 -4.73 -15.39
CA PHE A 468 24.53 -4.46 -13.99
C PHE A 468 25.89 -5.05 -13.65
N THR A 469 26.77 -4.22 -13.08
CA THR A 469 28.11 -4.62 -12.64
C THR A 469 28.09 -5.19 -11.22
N ASP A 470 29.06 -6.03 -10.88
CA ASP A 470 29.19 -6.61 -9.52
C ASP A 470 29.28 -5.53 -8.43
N ASP A 471 29.93 -4.39 -8.74
CA ASP A 471 30.01 -3.24 -7.84
C ASP A 471 28.62 -2.66 -7.55
N GLU A 472 27.79 -2.46 -8.59
CA GLU A 472 26.41 -1.99 -8.45
C GLU A 472 25.57 -2.97 -7.63
N ILE A 473 25.69 -4.26 -7.89
CA ILE A 473 24.98 -5.34 -7.16
C ILE A 473 25.39 -5.35 -5.69
N THR A 474 26.67 -5.16 -5.40
CA THR A 474 27.22 -5.18 -4.03
C THR A 474 26.74 -3.99 -3.20
N THR A 475 26.49 -2.83 -3.82
CA THR A 475 25.96 -1.66 -3.09
C THR A 475 24.56 -1.88 -2.50
N GLY A 476 23.78 -2.83 -3.04
CA GLY A 476 22.41 -3.09 -2.63
C GLY A 476 21.39 -2.02 -3.05
N ALA A 477 21.81 -0.96 -3.74
CA ALA A 477 20.91 0.09 -4.23
C ALA A 477 21.37 0.58 -5.62
N ILE A 478 20.52 0.41 -6.63
CA ILE A 478 20.84 0.72 -8.02
C ILE A 478 19.83 1.76 -8.53
N THR A 479 20.31 2.76 -9.26
CA THR A 479 19.44 3.73 -9.95
C THR A 479 19.62 3.60 -11.46
N ARG A 480 18.50 3.64 -12.19
CA ARG A 480 18.44 3.64 -13.65
C ARG A 480 17.54 4.78 -14.13
N TYR A 481 17.94 5.48 -15.17
CA TYR A 481 17.17 6.56 -15.78
C TYR A 481 16.59 6.08 -17.10
N ILE A 482 15.28 6.11 -17.23
CA ILE A 482 14.55 5.64 -18.40
C ILE A 482 13.81 6.81 -19.01
N SER A 483 14.19 7.20 -20.23
CA SER A 483 13.46 8.21 -20.99
C SER A 483 12.57 7.55 -22.02
N VAL A 484 11.30 7.94 -22.04
CA VAL A 484 10.30 7.47 -22.99
C VAL A 484 9.77 8.65 -23.77
N GLY A 485 9.61 8.48 -25.08
CA GLY A 485 9.11 9.55 -25.92
C GLY A 485 8.77 9.12 -27.33
N TYR A 486 8.12 10.05 -28.02
CA TYR A 486 7.73 9.90 -29.41
C TYR A 486 8.54 10.88 -30.25
N ILE A 487 8.93 10.42 -31.43
CA ILE A 487 9.56 11.23 -32.46
C ILE A 487 8.70 11.14 -33.71
N ASN A 488 8.34 12.29 -34.25
CA ASN A 488 7.81 12.37 -35.59
C ASN A 488 8.99 12.37 -36.57
N ASN A 489 9.04 11.37 -37.47
CA ASN A 489 10.13 11.25 -38.44
C ASN A 489 10.05 12.27 -39.59
N CYS A 490 9.02 13.12 -39.59
CA CYS A 490 8.91 14.30 -40.43
C CYS A 490 9.26 15.55 -39.60
N GLY A 491 10.48 16.05 -39.82
CA GLY A 491 10.98 17.29 -39.20
C GLY A 491 11.42 17.19 -37.73
N GLY A 492 11.38 15.99 -37.13
CA GLY A 492 12.10 15.68 -35.90
C GLY A 492 11.39 16.07 -34.60
N ALA A 493 10.12 16.47 -34.68
CA ALA A 493 9.38 16.89 -33.49
C ALA A 493 9.26 15.76 -32.47
N THR A 494 9.59 16.08 -31.22
CA THR A 494 9.67 15.08 -30.16
C THR A 494 9.00 15.54 -28.87
N THR A 495 8.33 14.61 -28.21
CA THR A 495 7.87 14.76 -26.83
C THR A 495 8.43 13.59 -26.03
N HIS A 496 9.04 13.86 -24.88
CA HIS A 496 9.64 12.84 -24.03
C HIS A 496 9.69 13.26 -22.56
N THR A 497 9.84 12.26 -21.71
CA THR A 497 10.02 12.45 -20.27
C THR A 497 10.96 11.39 -19.73
N GLU A 498 11.69 11.72 -18.68
CA GLU A 498 12.60 10.81 -17.98
C GLU A 498 11.98 10.33 -16.65
N TYR A 499 12.21 9.07 -16.34
CA TYR A 499 11.86 8.43 -15.07
C TYR A 499 13.12 7.93 -14.39
N ARG A 500 13.24 8.21 -13.09
CA ARG A 500 14.22 7.60 -12.21
C ARG A 500 13.62 6.33 -11.61
N VAL A 501 14.18 5.18 -11.96
CA VAL A 501 13.83 3.86 -11.41
C VAL A 501 14.88 3.49 -10.38
N SER A 502 14.44 3.24 -9.15
CA SER A 502 15.30 2.86 -8.02
C SER A 502 15.08 1.40 -7.69
N LEU A 503 16.15 0.61 -7.74
CA LEU A 503 16.16 -0.79 -7.32
C LEU A 503 16.85 -0.90 -5.97
N GLN A 504 16.32 -1.74 -5.09
CA GLN A 504 16.91 -2.01 -3.79
C GLN A 504 16.97 -3.49 -3.52
N LYS A 505 17.96 -3.92 -2.75
CA LYS A 505 18.09 -5.26 -2.20
C LYS A 505 18.07 -5.17 -0.68
N LEU A 506 17.08 -5.80 -0.06
CA LEU A 506 17.05 -5.94 1.40
C LEU A 506 17.93 -7.12 1.80
N THR A 507 18.91 -6.86 2.65
CA THR A 507 19.83 -7.88 3.18
C THR A 507 19.36 -8.47 4.51
N ASN A 508 18.42 -7.79 5.17
CA ASN A 508 17.85 -8.18 6.46
C ASN A 508 16.34 -8.27 6.36
N ILE A 509 15.76 -9.17 7.14
CA ILE A 509 14.31 -9.23 7.34
C ILE A 509 13.90 -8.01 8.18
N PRO A 510 12.78 -7.34 7.83
CA PRO A 510 12.26 -6.24 8.63
C PRO A 510 12.12 -6.62 10.11
N ALA A 511 12.41 -5.67 11.00
CA ALA A 511 12.14 -5.85 12.42
C ALA A 511 10.61 -5.89 12.60
N THR A 512 10.10 -6.98 13.15
CA THR A 512 8.67 -7.13 13.43
C THR A 512 8.38 -6.87 14.91
N PRO A 513 7.19 -6.32 15.24
CA PRO A 513 6.78 -6.12 16.62
C PRO A 513 6.62 -7.46 17.33
N LEU A 514 6.71 -7.43 18.66
CA LEU A 514 6.59 -8.62 19.48
C LEU A 514 5.40 -8.52 20.43
N ILE A 515 4.72 -9.66 20.65
CA ILE A 515 3.70 -9.80 21.68
C ILE A 515 4.42 -9.86 23.02
N ALA A 516 4.38 -8.76 23.76
CA ALA A 516 5.05 -8.58 25.04
C ALA A 516 4.05 -8.79 26.19
N THR A 517 4.59 -9.21 27.34
CA THR A 517 3.82 -9.27 28.57
C THR A 517 4.55 -8.52 29.69
N ARG A 518 3.79 -7.87 30.57
CA ARG A 518 4.31 -7.24 31.78
C ARG A 518 3.38 -7.56 32.94
N ARG A 519 3.94 -8.04 34.04
CA ARG A 519 3.19 -8.29 35.28
C ARG A 519 3.25 -7.06 36.18
N ASP A 520 2.08 -6.56 36.54
CA ASP A 520 1.88 -5.62 37.63
C ASP A 520 1.41 -6.39 38.87
N GLU A 521 1.99 -6.09 40.04
CA GLU A 521 1.70 -6.84 41.26
C GLU A 521 0.29 -6.59 41.79
N GLU A 522 -0.27 -5.39 41.54
CA GLU A 522 -1.58 -4.98 42.04
C GLU A 522 -2.68 -5.23 41.01
N LEU A 523 -2.44 -4.86 39.76
CA LEU A 523 -3.48 -4.83 38.73
C LEU A 523 -3.46 -6.04 37.78
N GLY A 524 -2.41 -6.88 37.80
CA GLY A 524 -2.32 -8.10 37.00
C GLY A 524 -1.41 -7.99 35.77
N THR A 525 -1.55 -8.92 34.82
CA THR A 525 -0.64 -9.03 33.66
C THR A 525 -1.21 -8.36 32.42
N VAL A 526 -0.51 -7.38 31.87
CA VAL A 526 -0.82 -6.77 30.57
C VAL A 526 -0.14 -7.53 29.43
N VAL A 527 -0.84 -7.69 28.32
CA VAL A 527 -0.36 -8.23 27.05
C VAL A 527 -0.52 -7.13 26.00
N PHE A 528 0.56 -6.83 25.27
CA PHE A 528 0.60 -5.71 24.31
C PHE A 528 1.55 -6.00 23.15
N LEU A 529 1.34 -5.33 22.01
CA LEU A 529 2.28 -5.28 20.91
C LEU A 529 3.36 -4.24 21.23
N SER A 530 4.61 -4.68 21.30
CA SER A 530 5.77 -3.82 21.52
C SER A 530 6.47 -3.56 20.20
N PHE A 531 6.50 -2.29 19.81
CA PHE A 531 7.14 -1.80 18.60
C PHE A 531 8.56 -1.31 18.91
N ASN A 532 9.47 -2.25 19.14
CA ASN A 532 10.88 -1.96 19.44
C ASN A 532 11.70 -1.99 18.15
N GLY A 533 11.78 -0.88 17.43
CA GLY A 533 12.57 -0.79 16.20
C GLY A 533 12.40 0.55 15.48
N THR A 534 13.25 0.79 14.48
CA THR A 534 13.03 1.81 13.45
C THR A 534 12.29 1.16 12.29
N PHE A 535 11.09 1.65 12.01
CA PHE A 535 10.26 1.24 10.87
C PHE A 535 10.53 2.15 9.66
N ASP A 536 9.95 1.81 8.50
CA ASP A 536 10.32 2.40 7.21
C ASP A 536 10.09 3.93 7.12
N ASP A 537 9.15 4.47 7.89
CA ASP A 537 8.86 5.91 7.98
C ASP A 537 9.69 6.64 9.06
N GLY A 538 10.44 5.90 9.88
CA GLY A 538 11.17 6.40 11.04
C GLY A 538 10.28 6.89 12.18
N ALA A 539 8.95 6.71 12.09
CA ALA A 539 8.01 7.11 13.13
C ALA A 539 8.04 6.10 14.29
N ALA A 540 7.98 6.63 15.51
CA ALA A 540 7.86 5.80 16.69
C ALA A 540 6.39 5.39 16.85
N ILE A 541 6.13 4.07 16.84
CA ILE A 541 4.80 3.51 17.11
C ILE A 541 4.66 3.24 18.61
N SER A 542 3.60 3.76 19.22
CA SER A 542 3.27 3.50 20.62
C SER A 542 2.85 2.05 20.83
N PRO A 543 3.19 1.43 21.98
CA PRO A 543 2.72 0.08 22.30
C PRO A 543 1.19 -0.01 22.30
N VAL A 544 0.65 -1.11 21.78
CA VAL A 544 -0.80 -1.31 21.65
C VAL A 544 -1.25 -2.47 22.53
N ARG A 545 -2.13 -2.19 23.49
CA ARG A 545 -2.68 -3.20 24.42
C ARG A 545 -3.59 -4.18 23.68
N LEU A 546 -3.47 -5.47 24.01
CA LEU A 546 -4.25 -6.55 23.39
C LEU A 546 -5.32 -7.13 24.33
N ASN A 547 -5.00 -7.29 25.62
CA ASN A 547 -5.92 -7.86 26.60
C ASN A 547 -6.64 -6.79 27.44
N THR A 548 -7.66 -7.22 28.18
CA THR A 548 -8.26 -6.42 29.25
C THR A 548 -8.44 -7.30 30.49
N LEU A 549 -8.25 -6.70 31.66
CA LEU A 549 -8.36 -7.41 32.94
C LEU A 549 -9.71 -7.19 33.62
N PHE A 550 -10.59 -6.41 33.00
CA PHE A 550 -11.84 -5.95 33.62
C PHE A 550 -13.02 -6.89 33.53
N ALA A 551 -12.95 -7.94 32.70
CA ALA A 551 -14.10 -8.83 32.53
C ALA A 551 -14.63 -9.37 33.88
N LYS A 552 -13.72 -9.73 34.80
CA LYS A 552 -14.07 -10.20 36.14
C LYS A 552 -14.73 -9.12 36.99
N GLU A 553 -14.22 -7.90 36.94
CA GLU A 553 -14.75 -6.77 37.70
C GLU A 553 -16.15 -6.38 37.21
N LEU A 554 -16.35 -6.36 35.89
CA LEU A 554 -17.66 -6.11 35.27
C LEU A 554 -18.67 -7.19 35.68
N ILE A 555 -18.27 -8.46 35.73
CA ILE A 555 -19.16 -9.54 36.21
C ILE A 555 -19.51 -9.36 37.68
N ASN A 556 -18.53 -9.03 38.52
CA ASN A 556 -18.77 -8.81 39.95
C ASN A 556 -19.79 -7.69 40.16
N LYS A 557 -19.63 -6.56 39.45
CA LYS A 557 -20.58 -5.43 39.50
C LYS A 557 -21.95 -5.80 38.93
N ALA A 558 -22.01 -6.51 37.81
CA ALA A 558 -23.26 -6.99 37.22
C ALA A 558 -24.03 -7.95 38.14
N ASN A 559 -23.34 -8.73 38.97
CA ASN A 559 -23.96 -9.60 39.98
C ASN A 559 -24.56 -8.83 41.16
N VAL A 560 -24.05 -7.62 41.44
CA VAL A 560 -24.65 -6.73 42.45
C VAL A 560 -25.91 -6.08 41.87
N SER A 561 -25.75 -5.33 40.79
CA SER A 561 -26.88 -4.73 40.07
C SER A 561 -26.49 -4.25 38.67
N ILE A 562 -27.49 -4.00 37.83
CA ILE A 562 -27.28 -3.35 36.53
C ILE A 562 -26.86 -1.88 36.70
N ASP A 563 -27.32 -1.22 37.78
CA ASP A 563 -26.98 0.16 38.11
C ASP A 563 -25.47 0.29 38.39
N ASP A 564 -24.91 -0.66 39.14
CA ASP A 564 -23.47 -0.70 39.45
C ASP A 564 -22.62 -1.04 38.21
N LEU A 565 -23.12 -1.88 37.31
CA LEU A 565 -22.44 -2.20 36.07
C LEU A 565 -22.31 -0.98 35.16
N LEU A 566 -23.41 -0.24 34.97
CA LEU A 566 -23.49 0.90 34.04
C LEU A 566 -23.13 2.25 34.69
N ALA A 567 -22.64 2.24 35.94
CA ALA A 567 -22.20 3.44 36.63
C ALA A 567 -20.95 4.08 35.98
N TRP A 568 -20.81 5.40 36.13
CA TRP A 568 -19.65 6.16 35.69
C TRP A 568 -18.33 5.61 36.26
N ASP A 569 -18.31 5.32 37.56
CA ASP A 569 -17.12 4.82 38.27
C ASP A 569 -16.62 3.48 37.75
N THR A 570 -17.52 2.65 37.20
CA THR A 570 -17.14 1.36 36.61
C THR A 570 -16.32 1.56 35.34
N GLN A 571 -16.57 2.63 34.60
CA GLN A 571 -15.80 2.99 33.41
C GLN A 571 -14.43 3.59 33.76
N LEU A 572 -14.18 3.90 35.05
CA LEU A 572 -12.91 4.42 35.57
C LEU A 572 -12.02 3.34 36.19
N THR A 573 -12.39 2.06 36.05
CA THR A 573 -11.55 0.95 36.52
C THR A 573 -10.16 1.06 35.85
N LEU A 574 -9.09 0.87 36.62
CA LEU A 574 -7.71 1.13 36.19
C LEU A 574 -7.05 -0.11 35.57
N GLU A 575 -6.36 0.11 34.45
CA GLU A 575 -5.53 -0.88 33.76
C GLU A 575 -4.04 -0.66 34.04
N PRO A 576 -3.25 -1.74 34.19
CA PRO A 576 -1.81 -1.60 34.38
C PRO A 576 -1.14 -0.94 33.18
N ALA A 577 -0.14 -0.10 33.42
CA ALA A 577 0.60 0.50 32.32
C ALA A 577 1.30 -0.56 31.45
N MET A 578 1.58 -0.25 30.18
CA MET A 578 2.31 -1.16 29.29
C MET A 578 3.83 -1.07 29.49
N THR A 579 4.33 0.13 29.78
CA THR A 579 5.75 0.41 29.96
C THR A 579 6.10 0.66 31.43
N SER A 580 7.36 0.41 31.80
CA SER A 580 7.84 0.67 33.16
C SER A 580 7.88 2.17 33.44
N GLY A 581 7.35 2.59 34.59
CA GLY A 581 7.32 4.00 35.02
C GLY A 581 6.12 4.81 34.50
N ALA A 582 5.29 4.26 33.63
CA ALA A 582 4.02 4.88 33.25
C ALA A 582 2.94 4.61 34.31
N SER A 583 1.99 5.54 34.45
CA SER A 583 0.89 5.42 35.41
C SER A 583 -0.22 4.53 34.86
N PRO A 584 -0.92 3.77 35.71
CA PRO A 584 -2.16 3.09 35.32
C PRO A 584 -3.16 4.06 34.71
N THR A 585 -3.83 3.65 33.65
CA THR A 585 -4.85 4.46 32.97
C THR A 585 -6.22 3.81 33.14
N PRO A 586 -7.31 4.58 33.18
CA PRO A 586 -8.65 4.01 33.11
C PRO A 586 -8.85 3.14 31.86
N MET A 587 -9.93 2.36 31.87
CA MET A 587 -10.39 1.60 30.72
C MET A 587 -10.39 2.42 29.42
N ASP A 588 -9.77 1.82 28.41
CA ASP A 588 -9.58 2.42 27.09
C ASP A 588 -10.72 2.01 26.14
N PHE A 589 -11.54 2.99 25.75
CA PHE A 589 -12.65 2.81 24.81
C PHE A 589 -12.21 2.80 23.34
N TYR A 590 -10.95 3.11 23.06
CA TYR A 590 -10.38 3.21 21.71
C TYR A 590 -9.36 2.10 21.40
N GLY A 591 -8.94 1.36 22.42
CA GLY A 591 -8.04 0.22 22.29
C GLY A 591 -8.70 -1.06 21.77
N ALA A 592 -7.95 -2.17 21.83
CA ALA A 592 -8.36 -3.45 21.24
C ALA A 592 -9.68 -4.04 21.80
N ASN A 593 -10.15 -3.60 22.96
CA ASN A 593 -11.42 -4.05 23.55
C ASN A 593 -12.51 -2.97 23.55
N GLY A 594 -12.23 -1.80 22.96
CA GLY A 594 -13.11 -0.65 22.92
C GLY A 594 -14.49 -0.91 22.31
N LEU A 595 -14.55 -1.74 21.26
CA LEU A 595 -15.81 -2.15 20.62
C LEU A 595 -16.79 -2.78 21.62
N TYR A 596 -16.30 -3.69 22.49
CA TYR A 596 -17.11 -4.37 23.48
C TYR A 596 -17.56 -3.42 24.60
N PHE A 597 -16.69 -2.51 25.02
CA PHE A 597 -17.05 -1.50 26.02
C PHE A 597 -18.11 -0.55 25.46
N TRP A 598 -17.94 -0.08 24.23
CA TRP A 598 -18.92 0.76 23.56
C TRP A 598 -20.28 0.06 23.41
N GLU A 599 -20.27 -1.21 23.03
CA GLU A 599 -21.49 -2.00 22.93
C GLU A 599 -22.18 -2.18 24.29
N LEU A 600 -21.42 -2.45 25.36
CA LEU A 600 -21.95 -2.66 26.70
C LEU A 600 -22.53 -1.38 27.33
N PHE A 601 -21.81 -0.25 27.24
CA PHE A 601 -22.17 0.99 27.93
C PHE A 601 -23.12 1.88 27.12
N PHE A 602 -23.11 1.80 25.78
CA PHE A 602 -23.91 2.68 24.93
C PHE A 602 -24.97 1.94 24.11
N TYR A 603 -24.59 1.00 23.25
CA TYR A 603 -25.56 0.36 22.35
C TYR A 603 -26.57 -0.52 23.07
N MET A 604 -26.14 -1.28 24.08
CA MET A 604 -27.03 -2.17 24.82
C MET A 604 -28.15 -1.39 25.54
N PRO A 605 -27.86 -0.36 26.37
CA PRO A 605 -28.93 0.42 27.00
C PRO A 605 -29.85 1.11 25.99
N TRP A 606 -29.28 1.64 24.89
CA TRP A 606 -30.07 2.29 23.84
C TRP A 606 -31.01 1.31 23.11
N LEU A 607 -30.54 0.11 22.80
CA LEU A 607 -31.33 -0.93 22.14
C LEU A 607 -32.48 -1.39 23.04
N VAL A 608 -32.21 -1.63 24.33
CA VAL A 608 -33.24 -2.03 25.31
C VAL A 608 -34.29 -0.93 25.46
N ALA A 609 -33.87 0.33 25.64
CA ALA A 609 -34.78 1.47 25.74
C ALA A 609 -35.61 1.66 24.46
N SER A 610 -35.02 1.38 23.29
CA SER A 610 -35.70 1.42 22.00
C SER A 610 -36.75 0.34 21.87
N ARG A 611 -36.44 -0.89 22.26
CA ARG A 611 -37.38 -2.00 22.21
C ARG A 611 -38.55 -1.82 23.18
N LEU A 612 -38.28 -1.47 24.44
CA LEU A 612 -39.33 -1.23 25.45
C LEU A 612 -40.28 -0.11 25.02
N SER A 613 -39.75 0.94 24.41
CA SER A 613 -40.57 2.03 23.88
C SER A 613 -41.45 1.59 22.71
N GLN A 614 -40.97 0.71 21.83
CA GLN A 614 -41.80 0.17 20.73
C GLN A 614 -42.94 -0.70 21.25
N GLU A 615 -42.73 -1.37 22.39
CA GLU A 615 -43.73 -2.18 23.08
C GLU A 615 -44.69 -1.35 23.96
N GLY A 616 -44.47 -0.03 24.04
CA GLY A 616 -45.30 0.89 24.82
C GLY A 616 -44.97 0.93 26.32
N ASN A 617 -43.90 0.27 26.77
CA ASN A 617 -43.43 0.36 28.14
C ASN A 617 -42.48 1.56 28.31
N TYR A 618 -43.05 2.76 28.38
CA TYR A 618 -42.29 4.01 28.41
C TYR A 618 -41.55 4.26 29.73
N ALA A 619 -42.10 3.83 30.86
CA ALA A 619 -41.48 4.04 32.17
C ALA A 619 -40.16 3.28 32.31
N ASP A 620 -40.14 2.01 31.87
CA ASP A 620 -38.89 1.24 31.88
C ASP A 620 -37.95 1.69 30.76
N ALA A 621 -38.46 2.07 29.59
CA ALA A 621 -37.63 2.67 28.54
C ALA A 621 -36.90 3.93 29.02
N GLN A 622 -37.57 4.78 29.81
CA GLN A 622 -36.96 5.97 30.40
C GLN A 622 -35.82 5.61 31.36
N LYS A 623 -36.02 4.62 32.24
CA LYS A 623 -34.94 4.15 33.14
C LYS A 623 -33.71 3.72 32.35
N TRP A 624 -33.89 2.99 31.26
CA TRP A 624 -32.79 2.55 30.41
C TRP A 624 -32.09 3.70 29.70
N PHE A 625 -32.82 4.73 29.26
CA PHE A 625 -32.20 5.93 28.72
C PHE A 625 -31.39 6.71 29.75
N ASN A 626 -31.82 6.73 31.02
CA ASN A 626 -31.11 7.45 32.09
C ASN A 626 -29.71 6.87 32.37
N TYR A 627 -29.40 5.63 31.95
CA TYR A 627 -28.03 5.11 31.96
C TYR A 627 -27.11 5.76 30.93
N ILE A 628 -27.65 6.44 29.93
CA ILE A 628 -26.89 7.18 28.91
C ILE A 628 -27.03 8.68 29.16
N PHE A 629 -28.27 9.15 29.24
CA PHE A 629 -28.65 10.55 29.36
C PHE A 629 -29.78 10.73 30.37
N ASP A 630 -29.51 11.47 31.43
CA ASP A 630 -30.47 11.80 32.48
C ASP A 630 -30.61 13.33 32.62
N PRO A 631 -31.69 13.95 32.14
CA PRO A 631 -31.87 15.40 32.24
C PRO A 631 -32.07 15.89 33.69
N SER A 632 -32.32 15.00 34.65
CA SER A 632 -32.47 15.34 36.08
C SER A 632 -31.15 15.36 36.85
N ALA A 633 -30.07 14.91 36.22
CA ALA A 633 -28.75 14.71 36.82
C ALA A 633 -27.85 15.95 36.90
N CYS A 634 -28.42 17.15 36.98
CA CYS A 634 -27.62 18.36 37.13
C CYS A 634 -27.00 18.44 38.54
N GLY A 635 -25.69 18.68 38.62
CA GLY A 635 -24.98 18.88 39.88
C GLY A 635 -24.72 17.58 40.65
N ARG A 636 -24.41 16.48 39.94
CA ARG A 636 -23.98 15.22 40.56
C ARG A 636 -22.72 15.44 41.42
N ILE A 637 -22.59 14.64 42.48
CA ILE A 637 -21.40 14.65 43.33
C ILE A 637 -20.32 13.85 42.60
N ASN A 638 -19.25 14.50 42.19
CA ASN A 638 -18.11 13.83 41.57
C ASN A 638 -17.45 12.87 42.57
N SER A 639 -17.44 11.59 42.21
CA SER A 639 -16.71 10.51 42.87
C SER A 639 -15.19 10.62 42.66
N ASN A 640 -14.77 11.15 41.51
CA ASN A 640 -13.38 11.32 41.12
C ASN A 640 -13.11 12.75 40.61
N ALA A 641 -12.07 13.40 41.13
CA ALA A 641 -11.70 14.76 40.75
C ALA A 641 -10.96 14.85 39.41
N ASP A 642 -10.23 13.80 39.03
CA ASP A 642 -9.48 13.72 37.77
C ASP A 642 -10.39 13.37 36.60
N TYR A 643 -11.48 12.65 36.87
CA TYR A 643 -12.51 12.24 35.90
C TYR A 643 -13.90 12.60 36.42
N PRO A 644 -14.25 13.91 36.47
CA PRO A 644 -15.53 14.35 36.98
C PRO A 644 -16.66 13.78 36.13
N GLU A 645 -17.70 13.28 36.79
CA GLU A 645 -18.91 12.83 36.11
C GLU A 645 -19.63 14.07 35.55
N PRO A 646 -19.83 14.15 34.22
CA PRO A 646 -20.41 15.31 33.59
C PRO A 646 -21.91 15.40 33.91
N ASP A 647 -22.43 16.63 33.90
CA ASP A 647 -23.86 16.84 34.03
C ASP A 647 -24.58 16.11 32.86
N TYR A 648 -25.67 15.41 33.21
CA TYR A 648 -26.59 14.73 32.30
C TYR A 648 -26.09 13.48 31.58
N TRP A 649 -24.80 13.31 31.32
CA TRP A 649 -24.26 12.20 30.53
C TRP A 649 -23.51 11.20 31.40
N SER A 650 -23.79 9.91 31.23
CA SER A 650 -23.23 8.84 32.07
C SER A 650 -22.24 7.93 31.32
N VAL A 651 -21.92 8.23 30.06
CA VAL A 651 -21.04 7.40 29.20
C VAL A 651 -19.82 8.21 28.77
N ARG A 652 -18.61 7.74 29.12
CA ARG A 652 -17.35 8.48 28.96
C ARG A 652 -17.07 8.95 27.52
N PRO A 653 -17.11 8.10 26.49
CA PRO A 653 -16.80 8.55 25.12
C PRO A 653 -17.80 9.55 24.53
N LEU A 654 -18.97 9.77 25.15
CA LEU A 654 -19.88 10.83 24.72
C LEU A 654 -19.38 12.22 25.13
N VAL A 655 -18.48 12.32 26.10
CA VAL A 655 -18.04 13.60 26.69
C VAL A 655 -16.54 13.81 26.54
N GLU A 656 -15.76 12.73 26.58
CA GLU A 656 -14.33 12.75 26.32
C GLU A 656 -14.09 12.96 24.82
N ALA A 657 -13.92 14.23 24.41
CA ALA A 657 -13.61 14.54 23.02
C ALA A 657 -12.13 14.22 22.73
N ASN A 658 -11.86 13.10 22.07
CA ASN A 658 -10.53 12.80 21.55
C ASN A 658 -10.43 13.26 20.09
N ALA A 659 -10.07 14.54 19.88
CA ALA A 659 -10.10 15.19 18.56
C ALA A 659 -9.27 14.45 17.47
N GLN A 660 -8.28 13.65 17.86
CA GLN A 660 -7.42 12.91 16.92
C GLN A 660 -8.06 11.63 16.37
N GLU A 661 -8.93 10.95 17.14
CA GLU A 661 -9.66 9.76 16.65
C GLU A 661 -10.71 10.14 15.59
N SER A 662 -11.31 11.34 15.72
CA SER A 662 -12.32 11.85 14.79
C SER A 662 -11.86 11.88 13.33
N LEU A 663 -10.56 12.11 13.11
CA LEU A 663 -9.98 12.18 11.77
C LEU A 663 -9.67 10.78 11.20
N ALA A 664 -9.20 9.85 12.03
CA ALA A 664 -8.81 8.51 11.59
C ALA A 664 -10.01 7.66 11.19
N ALA A 665 -11.12 7.74 11.95
CA ALA A 665 -12.33 6.96 11.67
C ALA A 665 -13.01 7.33 10.33
N LEU A 666 -12.95 8.61 9.93
CA LEU A 666 -13.57 9.12 8.70
C LEU A 666 -12.84 8.74 7.40
N ILE A 667 -11.62 8.20 7.47
CA ILE A 667 -10.81 7.88 6.28
C ILE A 667 -11.42 6.71 5.49
N LEU A 668 -11.93 5.68 6.18
CA LEU A 668 -12.37 4.45 5.53
C LEU A 668 -13.81 4.53 4.99
N ASN A 669 -14.73 5.08 5.79
CA ASN A 669 -16.17 5.14 5.50
C ASN A 669 -16.75 6.51 5.86
N PRO A 670 -16.43 7.58 5.10
CA PRO A 670 -16.90 8.93 5.39
C PRO A 670 -18.42 9.10 5.27
N ASP A 671 -19.11 8.15 4.63
CA ASP A 671 -20.55 8.20 4.39
C ASP A 671 -21.38 7.42 5.44
N ASP A 672 -20.75 6.65 6.33
CA ASP A 672 -21.45 5.87 7.35
C ASP A 672 -21.84 6.77 8.54
N PRO A 673 -23.15 6.97 8.82
CA PRO A 673 -23.59 7.83 9.92
C PRO A 673 -23.14 7.36 11.30
N ASP A 674 -22.92 6.05 11.52
CA ASP A 674 -22.43 5.53 12.79
C ASP A 674 -20.96 5.91 13.01
N ILE A 675 -20.14 5.83 11.96
CA ILE A 675 -18.72 6.23 11.98
C ILE A 675 -18.59 7.74 12.18
N ILE A 676 -19.40 8.55 11.48
CA ILE A 676 -19.46 10.00 11.66
C ILE A 676 -19.84 10.35 13.11
N ALA A 677 -20.78 9.60 13.70
CA ALA A 677 -21.23 9.85 15.06
C ALA A 677 -20.21 9.42 16.13
N LYS A 678 -19.39 8.40 15.86
CA LYS A 678 -18.24 8.05 16.71
C LYS A 678 -17.14 9.10 16.63
N ALA A 679 -16.85 9.59 15.43
CA ALA A 679 -15.86 10.63 15.21
C ALA A 679 -16.22 11.94 15.93
N ASP A 680 -17.49 12.35 15.88
CA ASP A 680 -18.00 13.50 16.63
C ASP A 680 -19.20 13.08 17.51
N PRO A 681 -18.95 12.83 18.81
CA PRO A 681 -19.96 12.34 19.75
C PRO A 681 -21.20 13.24 19.87
N VAL A 682 -21.14 14.51 19.44
CA VAL A 682 -22.29 15.43 19.43
C VAL A 682 -23.45 14.86 18.61
N HIS A 683 -23.18 14.07 17.57
CA HIS A 683 -24.23 13.42 16.79
C HIS A 683 -24.99 12.37 17.62
N TYR A 684 -24.30 11.53 18.38
CA TYR A 684 -24.94 10.59 19.30
C TYR A 684 -25.68 11.31 20.42
N GLN A 685 -25.09 12.35 20.99
CA GLN A 685 -25.76 13.15 22.02
C GLN A 685 -27.10 13.70 21.51
N LYS A 686 -27.12 14.31 20.32
CA LYS A 686 -28.35 14.80 19.69
C LYS A 686 -29.33 13.67 19.41
N ALA A 687 -28.86 12.53 18.89
CA ALA A 687 -29.71 11.38 18.60
C ALA A 687 -30.41 10.83 19.85
N ILE A 688 -29.69 10.67 20.95
CA ILE A 688 -30.25 10.21 22.22
C ILE A 688 -31.21 11.23 22.80
N ALA A 689 -30.87 12.52 22.80
CA ALA A 689 -31.77 13.58 23.27
C ALA A 689 -33.08 13.61 22.46
N MET A 690 -33.01 13.52 21.13
CA MET A 690 -34.18 13.45 20.27
C MET A 690 -35.02 12.19 20.54
N ALA A 691 -34.37 11.03 20.69
CA ALA A 691 -35.04 9.78 21.02
C ALA A 691 -35.74 9.83 22.38
N TYR A 692 -35.13 10.48 23.38
CA TYR A 692 -35.72 10.70 24.69
C TYR A 692 -36.97 11.57 24.62
N LEU A 693 -36.86 12.73 23.94
CA LEU A 693 -37.96 13.71 23.80
C LEU A 693 -39.15 13.13 23.03
N ALA A 694 -38.90 12.48 21.88
CA ALA A 694 -39.95 11.90 21.04
C ALA A 694 -40.83 10.89 21.79
N LYS A 695 -40.25 10.20 22.78
CA LYS A 695 -40.94 9.18 23.57
C LYS A 695 -41.71 9.79 24.74
N PHE A 696 -41.25 10.90 25.31
CA PHE A 696 -41.95 11.65 26.35
C PHE A 696 -43.23 12.33 25.81
N ASP A 697 -43.17 12.92 24.62
CA ASP A 697 -44.33 13.57 23.99
C ASP A 697 -45.46 12.59 23.63
N CYS A 698 -45.11 11.35 23.27
CA CYS A 698 -46.10 10.30 23.02
C CYS A 698 -46.78 9.79 24.29
N CYS A 699 -46.08 9.78 25.43
CA CYS A 699 -46.61 9.31 26.71
C CYS A 699 -47.59 10.30 27.35
N TRP A 700 -47.46 11.61 27.07
CA TRP A 700 -48.40 12.65 27.53
C TRP A 700 -49.63 12.81 26.62
N ARG A 701 -49.60 12.29 25.39
CA ARG A 701 -50.71 12.37 24.42
C ARG A 701 -51.67 11.16 24.46
N ARG A 702 -51.39 10.13 25.26
CA ARG A 702 -52.31 9.02 25.57
C ARG A 702 -52.79 9.15 27.00
#